data_AF-A0AAW1Q954-F1
#
_entry.id   AF-A0AAW1Q954-F1
#
_cell.length_a   1.000
_cell.length_b   1.000
_cell.length_c   1.000
_cell.angle_alpha   90.00
_cell.angle_beta   90.00
_cell.angle_gamma   90.00
#
_symmetry.space_group_name_H-M   'P 1'
#
loop_
_entity.id
_entity.type
_entity.pdbx_description
1 polymer ?
#
loop_
_entity_poly.entity_id
_entity_poly.type
_entity_poly.pdbx_seq_one_letter_code
_entity_poly.pdbx_strand_id
1 'polypeptide(L)'
;MVQHRRFLGFYAYFAVLLVRSTRAESVVSQALGYLQAHDKQFDEDLFQLGAIPSISSLSEHASDVLRAGDWVAARLKAAGLEEVQLLETGSAPLVYAQHLHAPGKPTALIYAHYDVQPVDPLNLWDQPPFDISLKGGYFLGRGVDDDKGGLLLPIQAVEAMLKTSGKLPINVKFMYEGEEEILSPHLPAAMAKHKKLLEADFALSADGGQLAEPDIGLCIGARGATAVEVQVRTLAGDQHSGMVGGSVKNAALGLAELLAGLHHSNGSVAIPGFYDGVRQIIAQDRADVEEYPFQEEADRRQMGAFSAVGEEGFSTLERRWLRPTLDVVGMWSGFQGQGMKTIVPAIATAKISCRLVPGQDPARITQLVEDHLRANPPEGSEVTAQSLKSQADAYFMPKESVSNQAALKAMELTFKRKPFIFLTGGSVPAWALFERELGIKTTPFAFGRPSDNVHAPNERFPKDLYQLGRESYARIFDILGQSSATASRTPAGASDKSELCPQRIGQCNSSIWRSSTTSSGPRVHAPGLQLSSRFSKAAIPRGTVAMAAGPKGKALLSVSDKRDLAKLAEGLTKQGYELVSTGGSARSLQDSGLTVTQVDELTGFPEMLDGRVKTLHPKVHGGILGKRKDTSHQEALQAHEIGLIDVVVVNLYPFRQTVTASQQPSFADAVEQIDIGGPALIRAAAKNHEDVYVVVDPADYEPLLEQLGSDAGSSQAQHFRRRLAWKAFQHCSSYDSTVSEWLWSQIGGENPPPALTVPLQFSAGLRYGENPHQPAAFYTDQSLAEHSKGGVATATQHHGREMSYNNYLDADAAFSTVCDFPDPTCVVVKHTNPCGVASRDDLLEAYRLAVRADPISAFGGIVAFNREVDEDLANEIRNFRSPTDDETRMFYEIVIAPSYSAAGLERLKGKSKTLRILEAKARAPEGRQLRQVAGGWLWQQADSLTPSTIEFKPVSEQQPSETQLADLCFAWLCVKHVKSNAIAIAKDRRLLGMGSGQPNRVKSVEIALEKAGSNVEDSSLASDAFFPFSWNDSVEKACQAGVKAIAHPGGSMRDSDAVDCCNKYKVALVTTNVRHFKH
;
A
#
# COMPACT_ATOMS: atom_id res chain seq x y z
N MET A 1 -42.22 -66.74 -37.69
CA MET A 1 -41.92 -65.29 -37.53
C MET A 1 -41.47 -65.03 -36.09
N VAL A 2 -40.16 -64.85 -35.85
CA VAL A 2 -39.58 -64.76 -34.49
C VAL A 2 -38.55 -63.62 -34.42
N GLN A 3 -39.01 -62.37 -34.49
CA GLN A 3 -38.11 -61.21 -34.35
C GLN A 3 -38.77 -59.87 -33.92
N HIS A 4 -40.05 -59.87 -33.51
CA HIS A 4 -40.80 -58.64 -33.19
C HIS A 4 -41.55 -58.66 -31.83
N ARG A 5 -41.10 -59.50 -30.88
CA ARG A 5 -41.66 -59.56 -29.50
C ARG A 5 -40.61 -59.53 -28.37
N ARG A 6 -39.36 -59.13 -28.65
CA ARG A 6 -38.29 -59.05 -27.63
C ARG A 6 -37.77 -57.64 -27.28
N PHE A 7 -38.15 -56.59 -28.01
CA PHE A 7 -37.58 -55.24 -27.78
C PHE A 7 -38.43 -54.30 -26.90
N LEU A 8 -39.76 -54.41 -26.87
CA LEU A 8 -40.59 -53.55 -25.99
C LEU A 8 -40.58 -53.98 -24.51
N GLY A 9 -40.22 -55.23 -24.21
CA GLY A 9 -40.24 -55.76 -22.84
C GLY A 9 -39.13 -55.25 -21.92
N PHE A 10 -38.01 -54.75 -22.48
CA PHE A 10 -36.81 -54.44 -21.69
C PHE A 10 -36.86 -53.03 -21.05
N TYR A 11 -37.39 -52.03 -21.76
CA TYR A 11 -37.51 -50.67 -21.25
C TYR A 11 -38.57 -50.52 -20.14
N ALA A 12 -39.69 -51.24 -20.26
CA ALA A 12 -40.75 -51.20 -19.24
C ALA A 12 -40.28 -51.71 -17.87
N TYR A 13 -39.39 -52.72 -17.84
CA TYR A 13 -38.91 -53.31 -16.59
C TYR A 13 -37.90 -52.41 -15.86
N PHE A 14 -37.02 -51.72 -16.60
CA PHE A 14 -36.08 -50.76 -16.01
C PHE A 14 -36.78 -49.47 -15.54
N ALA A 15 -37.74 -48.94 -16.31
CA ALA A 15 -38.48 -47.74 -15.93
C ALA A 15 -39.29 -47.92 -14.62
N VAL A 16 -39.84 -49.10 -14.38
CA VAL A 16 -40.62 -49.39 -13.15
C VAL A 16 -39.74 -49.65 -11.92
N LEU A 17 -38.51 -50.16 -12.11
CA LEU A 17 -37.56 -50.36 -11.01
C LEU A 17 -36.82 -49.09 -10.60
N LEU A 18 -36.52 -48.18 -11.53
CA LEU A 18 -35.92 -46.86 -11.22
C LEU A 18 -36.85 -45.93 -10.42
N VAL A 19 -38.16 -46.16 -10.44
CA VAL A 19 -39.17 -45.36 -9.71
C VAL A 19 -39.49 -45.95 -8.32
N ARG A 20 -38.87 -47.07 -7.92
CA ARG A 20 -39.07 -47.69 -6.58
C ARG A 20 -37.78 -48.04 -5.84
N SER A 21 -36.84 -47.09 -5.86
CA SER A 21 -35.82 -46.96 -4.81
C SER A 21 -35.63 -45.49 -4.42
N THR A 22 -36.72 -44.86 -3.99
CA THR A 22 -36.68 -43.59 -3.26
C THR A 22 -36.01 -43.84 -1.90
N ARG A 23 -34.67 -43.86 -1.88
CA ARG A 23 -33.95 -43.49 -0.66
C ARG A 23 -34.48 -42.13 -0.24
N ALA A 24 -34.97 -42.00 1.00
CA ALA A 24 -35.21 -40.69 1.56
C ALA A 24 -33.88 -39.93 1.51
N GLU A 25 -33.88 -38.74 0.92
CA GLU A 25 -32.72 -37.86 0.93
C GLU A 25 -32.33 -37.60 2.39
N SER A 26 -31.03 -37.57 2.68
CA SER A 26 -30.57 -37.28 4.05
C SER A 26 -30.97 -35.85 4.43
N VAL A 27 -31.17 -35.61 5.73
CA VAL A 27 -31.54 -34.29 6.27
C VAL A 27 -30.57 -33.21 5.78
N VAL A 28 -29.27 -33.51 5.76
CA VAL A 28 -28.26 -32.61 5.17
C VAL A 28 -28.49 -32.37 3.68
N SER A 29 -28.81 -33.39 2.87
CA SER A 29 -29.05 -33.22 1.42
C SER A 29 -30.22 -32.28 1.13
N GLN A 30 -31.29 -32.36 1.94
CA GLN A 30 -32.44 -31.46 1.83
C GLN A 30 -32.08 -30.04 2.26
N ALA A 31 -31.33 -29.89 3.36
CA ALA A 31 -30.84 -28.60 3.83
C ALA A 31 -29.90 -27.92 2.80
N LEU A 32 -29.00 -28.67 2.14
CA LEU A 32 -28.14 -28.12 1.08
C LEU A 32 -28.96 -27.64 -0.13
N GLY A 33 -30.02 -28.37 -0.51
CA GLY A 33 -30.96 -27.92 -1.55
C GLY A 33 -31.69 -26.63 -1.16
N TYR A 34 -32.09 -26.49 0.10
CA TYR A 34 -32.69 -25.25 0.62
C TYR A 34 -31.70 -24.09 0.64
N LEU A 35 -30.46 -24.32 1.08
CA LEU A 35 -29.38 -23.32 1.06
C LEU A 35 -29.13 -22.77 -0.35
N GLN A 36 -29.04 -23.67 -1.34
CA GLN A 36 -28.87 -23.27 -2.74
C GLN A 36 -30.10 -22.52 -3.30
N ALA A 37 -31.32 -22.90 -2.90
CA ALA A 37 -32.55 -22.27 -3.38
C ALA A 37 -32.79 -20.86 -2.82
N HIS A 38 -32.34 -20.57 -1.60
CA HIS A 38 -32.54 -19.29 -0.91
C HIS A 38 -31.28 -18.41 -0.88
N ASP A 39 -30.25 -18.75 -1.66
CA ASP A 39 -28.93 -18.11 -1.64
C ASP A 39 -28.97 -16.58 -1.76
N LYS A 40 -29.93 -16.00 -2.49
CA LYS A 40 -30.12 -14.54 -2.58
C LYS A 40 -30.69 -13.90 -1.31
N GLN A 41 -31.68 -14.53 -0.69
CA GLN A 41 -32.26 -14.07 0.59
C GLN A 41 -31.17 -14.02 1.68
N PHE A 42 -30.21 -14.94 1.60
CA PHE A 42 -29.07 -15.00 2.51
C PHE A 42 -28.00 -13.94 2.20
N ASP A 43 -27.87 -13.47 0.96
CA ASP A 43 -27.07 -12.29 0.64
C ASP A 43 -27.76 -11.02 1.17
N GLU A 44 -29.10 -10.97 1.06
CA GLU A 44 -29.95 -9.89 1.59
C GLU A 44 -29.91 -9.80 3.13
N ASP A 45 -29.65 -10.90 3.84
CA ASP A 45 -29.32 -10.89 5.28
C ASP A 45 -27.99 -10.14 5.55
N LEU A 46 -26.93 -10.48 4.81
CA LEU A 46 -25.60 -9.89 4.99
C LEU A 46 -25.57 -8.41 4.60
N PHE A 47 -26.26 -8.03 3.52
CA PHE A 47 -26.44 -6.62 3.14
C PHE A 47 -27.13 -5.81 4.26
N GLN A 48 -28.14 -6.38 4.94
CA GLN A 48 -28.86 -5.71 6.01
C GLN A 48 -28.04 -5.57 7.31
N LEU A 49 -27.38 -6.63 7.77
CA LEU A 49 -26.59 -6.61 9.01
C LEU A 49 -25.28 -5.82 8.85
N GLY A 50 -24.63 -5.93 7.69
CA GLY A 50 -23.43 -5.15 7.38
C GLY A 50 -23.71 -3.65 7.29
N ALA A 51 -24.90 -3.23 6.82
CA ALA A 51 -25.30 -1.82 6.78
C ALA A 51 -25.57 -1.15 8.16
N ILE A 52 -25.35 -1.87 9.26
CA ILE A 52 -25.40 -1.33 10.63
C ILE A 52 -23.97 -0.99 11.09
N PRO A 53 -23.61 0.28 11.36
CA PRO A 53 -22.26 0.67 11.76
C PRO A 53 -22.03 0.42 13.25
N SER A 54 -22.03 -0.86 13.64
CA SER A 54 -21.93 -1.35 15.02
C SER A 54 -20.50 -1.26 15.59
N ILE A 55 -19.91 -0.06 15.61
CA ILE A 55 -18.53 0.14 16.08
C ILE A 55 -18.51 0.23 17.62
N SER A 56 -18.06 -0.81 18.32
CA SER A 56 -18.07 -0.90 19.79
C SER A 56 -17.03 0.00 20.48
N SER A 57 -15.93 0.29 19.80
CA SER A 57 -14.85 1.16 20.31
C SER A 57 -15.16 2.67 20.24
N LEU A 58 -16.27 3.07 19.59
CA LEU A 58 -16.68 4.47 19.44
C LEU A 58 -18.05 4.72 20.11
N SER A 59 -18.05 5.61 21.10
CA SER A 59 -19.21 5.91 21.96
C SER A 59 -20.47 6.36 21.22
N GLU A 60 -20.29 7.06 20.11
CA GLU A 60 -21.29 7.56 19.19
C GLU A 60 -22.05 6.44 18.46
N HIS A 61 -21.45 5.26 18.32
CA HIS A 61 -22.04 4.08 17.66
C HIS A 61 -22.67 3.08 18.64
N ALA A 62 -22.71 3.38 19.95
CA ALA A 62 -23.33 2.50 20.94
C ALA A 62 -24.79 2.15 20.61
N SER A 63 -25.56 3.06 20.00
CA SER A 63 -26.92 2.77 19.53
C SER A 63 -26.98 1.86 18.30
N ASP A 64 -25.94 1.86 17.46
CA ASP A 64 -25.84 0.97 16.31
C ASP A 64 -25.40 -0.44 16.70
N VAL A 65 -24.55 -0.57 17.74
CA VAL A 65 -24.24 -1.86 18.36
C VAL A 65 -25.51 -2.49 18.93
N LEU A 66 -26.31 -1.75 19.71
CA LEU A 66 -27.61 -2.24 20.19
C LEU A 66 -28.55 -2.64 19.03
N ARG A 67 -28.62 -1.82 17.97
CA ARG A 67 -29.42 -2.09 16.77
C ARG A 67 -28.99 -3.34 16.00
N ALA A 68 -27.70 -3.67 16.00
CA ALA A 68 -27.19 -4.93 15.44
C ALA A 68 -27.60 -6.13 16.32
N GLY A 69 -27.49 -6.03 17.64
CA GLY A 69 -27.97 -7.06 18.57
C GLY A 69 -29.46 -7.35 18.42
N ASP A 70 -30.30 -6.31 18.31
CA ASP A 70 -31.74 -6.42 18.01
C ASP A 70 -32.00 -7.15 16.68
N TRP A 71 -31.27 -6.79 15.62
CA TRP A 71 -31.39 -7.42 14.30
C TRP A 71 -31.02 -8.91 14.36
N VAL A 72 -29.89 -9.25 15.01
CA VAL A 72 -29.41 -10.63 15.16
C VAL A 72 -30.40 -11.47 15.97
N ALA A 73 -30.97 -10.93 17.05
CA ALA A 73 -32.03 -11.58 17.80
C ALA A 73 -33.29 -11.83 16.94
N ALA A 74 -33.72 -10.84 16.16
CA ALA A 74 -34.83 -11.01 15.22
C ALA A 74 -34.53 -12.07 14.15
N ARG A 75 -33.29 -12.14 13.65
CA ARG A 75 -32.87 -13.08 12.61
C ARG A 75 -32.78 -14.53 13.10
N LEU A 76 -32.28 -14.75 14.31
CA LEU A 76 -32.31 -16.05 15.01
C LEU A 76 -33.76 -16.54 15.19
N LYS A 77 -34.66 -15.65 15.60
CA LYS A 77 -36.09 -15.96 15.73
C LYS A 77 -36.74 -16.34 14.38
N ALA A 78 -36.37 -15.66 13.29
CA ALA A 78 -36.87 -15.96 11.94
C ALA A 78 -36.37 -17.32 11.38
N ALA A 79 -35.14 -17.70 11.72
CA ALA A 79 -34.57 -19.01 11.41
C ALA A 79 -35.31 -20.17 12.10
N GLY A 80 -35.93 -19.90 13.26
CA GLY A 80 -36.73 -20.86 14.03
C GLY A 80 -36.14 -21.24 15.38
N LEU A 81 -35.22 -20.43 15.93
CA LEU A 81 -34.69 -20.64 17.29
C LEU A 81 -35.69 -20.15 18.36
N GLU A 82 -35.59 -20.76 19.54
CA GLU A 82 -36.42 -20.54 20.72
C GLU A 82 -35.66 -19.81 21.84
N GLU A 83 -36.39 -19.35 22.87
CA GLU A 83 -35.87 -18.60 24.03
C GLU A 83 -34.92 -17.44 23.70
N VAL A 84 -35.14 -16.77 22.55
CA VAL A 84 -34.32 -15.65 22.10
C VAL A 84 -34.36 -14.50 23.10
N GLN A 85 -33.19 -14.09 23.59
CA GLN A 85 -33.00 -13.13 24.68
C GLN A 85 -31.81 -12.20 24.39
N LEU A 86 -31.91 -10.95 24.84
CA LEU A 86 -30.78 -10.04 24.99
C LEU A 86 -30.37 -10.07 26.47
N LEU A 87 -29.18 -10.59 26.78
CA LEU A 87 -28.70 -10.72 28.15
C LEU A 87 -27.81 -9.51 28.49
N GLU A 88 -28.19 -8.74 29.51
CA GLU A 88 -27.48 -7.54 29.94
C GLU A 88 -26.03 -7.83 30.38
N THR A 89 -25.08 -7.16 29.72
CA THR A 89 -23.65 -7.10 30.03
C THR A 89 -23.32 -5.74 30.69
N GLY A 90 -22.07 -5.26 30.60
CA GLY A 90 -21.71 -3.89 31.01
C GLY A 90 -21.93 -2.83 29.94
N SER A 91 -21.98 -3.19 28.64
CA SER A 91 -22.43 -2.27 27.57
C SER A 91 -23.30 -2.91 26.49
N ALA A 92 -22.78 -3.86 25.70
CA ALA A 92 -23.49 -4.43 24.56
C ALA A 92 -24.05 -5.83 24.88
N PRO A 93 -25.35 -6.09 24.69
CA PRO A 93 -26.01 -7.28 25.21
C PRO A 93 -25.56 -8.54 24.48
N LEU A 94 -25.45 -9.63 25.24
CA LEU A 94 -25.16 -10.96 24.70
C LEU A 94 -26.45 -11.53 24.11
N VAL A 95 -26.51 -11.68 22.79
CA VAL A 95 -27.65 -12.26 22.08
C VAL A 95 -27.64 -13.77 22.29
N TYR A 96 -28.66 -14.28 22.98
CA TYR A 96 -28.85 -15.70 23.25
C TYR A 96 -30.03 -16.26 22.47
N ALA A 97 -29.93 -17.51 22.01
CA ALA A 97 -31.05 -18.30 21.50
C ALA A 97 -30.73 -19.81 21.63
N GLN A 98 -31.74 -20.69 21.56
CA GLN A 98 -31.50 -22.14 21.60
C GLN A 98 -32.49 -22.96 20.77
N HIS A 99 -32.15 -24.22 20.50
CA HIS A 99 -33.08 -25.25 20.05
C HIS A 99 -32.62 -26.61 20.61
N LEU A 100 -33.34 -27.11 21.61
CA LEU A 100 -32.93 -28.26 22.45
C LEU A 100 -33.77 -29.53 22.23
N HIS A 101 -34.35 -29.69 21.03
CA HIS A 101 -35.27 -30.80 20.70
C HIS A 101 -34.58 -32.07 20.17
N ALA A 102 -33.28 -32.26 20.42
CA ALA A 102 -32.51 -33.46 20.03
C ALA A 102 -32.11 -34.28 21.27
N PRO A 103 -33.03 -35.04 21.89
CA PRO A 103 -32.74 -35.77 23.14
C PRO A 103 -31.64 -36.82 22.96
N GLY A 104 -30.67 -36.83 23.88
CA GLY A 104 -29.52 -37.73 23.83
C GLY A 104 -28.47 -37.40 22.76
N LYS A 105 -28.53 -36.20 22.16
CA LYS A 105 -27.52 -35.65 21.24
C LYS A 105 -26.71 -34.55 21.91
N PRO A 106 -25.45 -34.32 21.48
CA PRO A 106 -24.62 -33.26 22.05
C PRO A 106 -25.25 -31.87 21.87
N THR A 107 -24.81 -30.94 22.72
CA THR A 107 -25.17 -29.53 22.67
C THR A 107 -23.97 -28.70 22.23
N ALA A 108 -24.07 -28.05 21.08
CA ALA A 108 -23.07 -27.10 20.60
C ALA A 108 -23.44 -25.66 21.01
N LEU A 109 -22.48 -24.93 21.59
CA LEU A 109 -22.57 -23.48 21.76
C LEU A 109 -21.94 -22.79 20.54
N ILE A 110 -22.75 -22.09 19.76
CA ILE A 110 -22.31 -21.33 18.58
C ILE A 110 -21.94 -19.91 19.03
N TYR A 111 -20.72 -19.49 18.72
CA TYR A 111 -20.18 -18.17 19.03
C TYR A 111 -19.82 -17.39 17.77
N ALA A 112 -19.92 -16.06 17.86
CA ALA A 112 -19.67 -15.06 16.83
C ALA A 112 -19.79 -13.66 17.47
N HIS A 113 -19.40 -12.59 16.78
CA HIS A 113 -19.69 -11.20 17.19
C HIS A 113 -20.43 -10.38 16.12
N TYR A 114 -21.04 -9.28 16.55
CA TYR A 114 -21.82 -8.38 15.71
C TYR A 114 -21.34 -6.92 15.76
N ASP A 115 -20.41 -6.59 16.65
CA ASP A 115 -19.63 -5.35 16.58
C ASP A 115 -18.45 -5.46 15.60
N VAL A 116 -17.90 -4.30 15.20
CA VAL A 116 -16.87 -4.17 14.14
C VAL A 116 -15.86 -3.06 14.45
N GLN A 117 -14.61 -3.18 13.97
CA GLN A 117 -13.58 -2.14 14.11
C GLN A 117 -13.99 -0.82 13.42
N PRO A 118 -13.42 0.33 13.86
CA PRO A 118 -13.52 1.59 13.16
C PRO A 118 -13.16 1.51 11.68
N VAL A 119 -13.65 2.48 10.92
CA VAL A 119 -13.52 2.56 9.47
C VAL A 119 -12.34 3.42 9.02
N ASP A 120 -11.51 3.88 9.95
CA ASP A 120 -10.36 4.73 9.64
C ASP A 120 -9.17 3.95 9.04
N PRO A 121 -8.44 4.55 8.08
CA PRO A 121 -8.69 5.85 7.46
C PRO A 121 -9.75 5.76 6.34
N LEU A 122 -10.82 6.56 6.46
CA LEU A 122 -11.94 6.57 5.50
C LEU A 122 -11.52 6.78 4.03
N ASN A 123 -10.44 7.51 3.77
CA ASN A 123 -9.97 7.83 2.42
C ASN A 123 -9.28 6.66 1.68
N LEU A 124 -9.20 5.47 2.28
CA LEU A 124 -8.66 4.26 1.65
C LEU A 124 -9.75 3.23 1.29
N TRP A 125 -11.04 3.58 1.45
CA TRP A 125 -12.15 2.74 0.98
C TRP A 125 -12.60 3.12 -0.43
N ASP A 126 -12.83 2.13 -1.28
CA ASP A 126 -13.30 2.28 -2.67
C ASP A 126 -14.81 2.60 -2.73
N GLN A 127 -15.52 2.43 -1.62
CA GLN A 127 -16.96 2.66 -1.44
C GLN A 127 -17.25 2.98 0.04
N PRO A 128 -18.40 3.59 0.38
CA PRO A 128 -18.76 3.81 1.78
C PRO A 128 -18.71 2.49 2.57
N PRO A 129 -18.08 2.43 3.77
CA PRO A 129 -17.80 1.16 4.45
C PRO A 129 -19.04 0.30 4.73
N PHE A 130 -20.20 0.92 4.91
CA PHE A 130 -21.46 0.26 5.23
C PHE A 130 -22.45 0.19 4.05
N ASP A 131 -22.02 0.59 2.84
CA ASP A 131 -22.76 0.38 1.57
C ASP A 131 -22.42 -1.00 0.99
N ILE A 132 -22.88 -2.04 1.69
CA ILE A 132 -22.44 -3.42 1.43
C ILE A 132 -22.85 -3.87 0.03
N SER A 133 -21.89 -4.32 -0.78
CA SER A 133 -22.19 -4.69 -2.18
C SER A 133 -21.43 -5.93 -2.64
N LEU A 134 -22.05 -6.71 -3.54
CA LEU A 134 -21.46 -7.90 -4.17
C LEU A 134 -20.80 -7.50 -5.50
N LYS A 135 -19.47 -7.41 -5.53
CA LYS A 135 -18.67 -7.00 -6.70
C LYS A 135 -17.52 -7.97 -6.93
N GLY A 136 -17.27 -8.34 -8.18
CA GLY A 136 -16.15 -9.21 -8.56
C GLY A 136 -16.13 -10.63 -7.97
N GLY A 137 -17.21 -11.08 -7.31
CA GLY A 137 -17.26 -12.35 -6.57
C GLY A 137 -17.07 -12.21 -5.05
N TYR A 138 -16.93 -10.98 -4.53
CA TYR A 138 -16.79 -10.68 -3.11
C TYR A 138 -17.93 -9.77 -2.63
N PHE A 139 -18.43 -10.00 -1.42
CA PHE A 139 -19.06 -8.93 -0.64
C PHE A 139 -17.97 -7.92 -0.25
N LEU A 140 -18.27 -6.64 -0.27
CA LEU A 140 -17.36 -5.56 0.13
C LEU A 140 -18.03 -4.68 1.19
N GLY A 141 -17.30 -4.31 2.25
CA GLY A 141 -17.76 -3.45 3.35
C GLY A 141 -17.17 -3.84 4.71
N ARG A 142 -17.33 -3.00 5.74
CA ARG A 142 -16.84 -3.29 7.11
C ARG A 142 -17.70 -4.37 7.78
N GLY A 143 -17.03 -5.38 8.32
CA GLY A 143 -17.62 -6.53 8.99
C GLY A 143 -18.30 -7.53 8.07
N VAL A 144 -17.99 -7.55 6.77
CA VAL A 144 -18.54 -8.54 5.83
C VAL A 144 -17.86 -9.90 5.96
N ASP A 145 -16.61 -9.91 6.41
CA ASP A 145 -15.92 -11.13 6.83
C ASP A 145 -16.05 -11.26 8.35
N ASP A 146 -15.63 -10.22 9.07
CA ASP A 146 -15.33 -10.25 10.51
C ASP A 146 -16.33 -9.44 11.34
N ASP A 147 -17.35 -10.03 11.97
CA ASP A 147 -17.78 -11.44 11.88
C ASP A 147 -19.24 -11.55 11.40
N LYS A 148 -19.82 -10.50 10.78
CA LYS A 148 -21.23 -10.59 10.32
C LYS A 148 -21.39 -11.58 9.15
N GLY A 149 -20.32 -11.80 8.40
CA GLY A 149 -20.21 -12.90 7.43
C GLY A 149 -20.28 -14.26 8.12
N GLY A 150 -19.34 -14.53 9.03
CA GLY A 150 -19.24 -15.79 9.78
C GLY A 150 -20.48 -16.09 10.63
N LEU A 151 -20.94 -15.12 11.43
CA LEU A 151 -22.15 -15.16 12.27
C LEU A 151 -23.39 -15.68 11.53
N LEU A 152 -23.60 -15.30 10.27
CA LEU A 152 -24.78 -15.71 9.50
C LEU A 152 -24.72 -17.17 9.04
N LEU A 153 -23.53 -17.75 8.86
CA LEU A 153 -23.35 -19.11 8.34
C LEU A 153 -24.10 -20.19 9.17
N PRO A 154 -23.94 -20.29 10.51
CA PRO A 154 -24.67 -21.25 11.33
C PRO A 154 -26.17 -20.95 11.44
N ILE A 155 -26.59 -19.67 11.46
CA ILE A 155 -28.02 -19.29 11.52
C ILE A 155 -28.74 -19.87 10.29
N GLN A 156 -28.19 -19.62 9.11
CA GLN A 156 -28.81 -20.00 7.84
C GLN A 156 -28.74 -21.52 7.62
N ALA A 157 -27.70 -22.21 8.12
CA ALA A 157 -27.63 -23.67 8.16
C ALA A 157 -28.68 -24.30 9.10
N VAL A 158 -28.90 -23.72 10.28
CA VAL A 158 -29.97 -24.13 11.21
C VAL A 158 -31.36 -23.90 10.60
N GLU A 159 -31.58 -22.74 9.97
CA GLU A 159 -32.81 -22.46 9.24
C GLU A 159 -33.07 -23.52 8.17
N ALA A 160 -32.10 -23.81 7.32
CA ALA A 160 -32.24 -24.80 6.25
C ALA A 160 -32.63 -26.18 6.77
N MET A 161 -32.05 -26.63 7.89
CA MET A 161 -32.42 -27.90 8.53
C MET A 161 -33.83 -27.88 9.13
N LEU A 162 -34.23 -26.80 9.80
CA LEU A 162 -35.54 -26.68 10.42
C LEU A 162 -36.66 -26.57 9.38
N LYS A 163 -36.49 -25.74 8.34
CA LYS A 163 -37.51 -25.52 7.30
C LYS A 163 -37.71 -26.75 6.41
N THR A 164 -36.70 -27.62 6.25
CA THR A 164 -36.80 -28.85 5.43
C THR A 164 -37.19 -30.09 6.22
N SER A 165 -36.67 -30.27 7.44
CA SER A 165 -36.82 -31.53 8.20
C SER A 165 -37.56 -31.40 9.53
N GLY A 166 -37.88 -30.18 9.97
CA GLY A 166 -38.62 -29.91 11.21
C GLY A 166 -37.86 -30.16 12.51
N LYS A 167 -36.54 -30.37 12.46
CA LYS A 167 -35.68 -30.65 13.62
C LYS A 167 -34.20 -30.42 13.29
N LEU A 168 -33.36 -30.42 14.32
CA LEU A 168 -31.89 -30.45 14.18
C LEU A 168 -31.32 -31.84 14.52
N PRO A 169 -30.16 -32.23 13.97
CA PRO A 169 -29.47 -33.48 14.33
C PRO A 169 -28.82 -33.45 15.73
N ILE A 170 -28.56 -32.24 16.26
CA ILE A 170 -27.98 -31.96 17.57
C ILE A 170 -28.75 -30.85 18.29
N ASN A 171 -28.46 -30.63 19.57
CA ASN A 171 -28.92 -29.45 20.28
C ASN A 171 -27.99 -28.28 19.97
N VAL A 172 -28.53 -27.07 19.83
CA VAL A 172 -27.75 -25.85 19.60
C VAL A 172 -28.15 -24.76 20.57
N LYS A 173 -27.16 -23.97 20.98
CA LYS A 173 -27.30 -22.69 21.67
C LYS A 173 -26.49 -21.66 20.92
N PHE A 174 -26.99 -20.45 20.78
CA PHE A 174 -26.31 -19.32 20.17
C PHE A 174 -25.96 -18.31 21.26
N MET A 175 -24.77 -17.73 21.18
CA MET A 175 -24.26 -16.73 22.12
C MET A 175 -23.39 -15.76 21.33
N TYR A 176 -23.93 -14.60 20.97
CA TYR A 176 -23.24 -13.60 20.14
C TYR A 176 -23.10 -12.27 20.88
N GLU A 177 -21.92 -11.65 20.82
CA GLU A 177 -21.62 -10.42 21.55
C GLU A 177 -21.38 -9.20 20.65
N GLY A 178 -21.39 -8.02 21.27
CA GLY A 178 -21.10 -6.73 20.65
C GLY A 178 -19.95 -6.00 21.34
N GLU A 179 -18.98 -6.75 21.88
CA GLU A 179 -17.81 -6.23 22.60
C GLU A 179 -16.48 -6.92 22.21
N GLU A 180 -16.42 -7.78 21.17
CA GLU A 180 -15.19 -8.53 20.83
C GLU A 180 -14.07 -7.56 20.43
N GLU A 181 -14.41 -6.57 19.61
CA GLU A 181 -13.48 -5.60 19.01
C GLU A 181 -12.87 -4.63 20.05
N ILE A 182 -13.34 -4.70 21.30
CA ILE A 182 -12.79 -4.03 22.50
C ILE A 182 -12.28 -5.03 23.57
N LEU A 183 -12.02 -6.27 23.17
CA LEU A 183 -11.52 -7.42 23.95
C LEU A 183 -12.48 -7.95 25.03
N SER A 184 -13.79 -7.97 24.73
CA SER A 184 -14.84 -8.64 25.50
C SER A 184 -14.84 -8.33 27.02
N PRO A 185 -14.69 -7.07 27.47
CA PRO A 185 -14.41 -6.72 28.86
C PRO A 185 -15.46 -7.20 29.86
N HIS A 186 -16.73 -7.34 29.46
CA HIS A 186 -17.80 -7.83 30.33
C HIS A 186 -18.16 -9.30 30.13
N LEU A 187 -17.67 -9.95 29.06
CA LEU A 187 -18.03 -11.32 28.70
C LEU A 187 -17.73 -12.33 29.83
N PRO A 188 -16.58 -12.34 30.53
CA PRO A 188 -16.33 -13.31 31.60
C PRO A 188 -17.35 -13.22 32.73
N ALA A 189 -17.75 -12.00 33.10
CA ALA A 189 -18.76 -11.76 34.12
C ALA A 189 -20.17 -12.16 33.65
N ALA A 190 -20.51 -11.89 32.38
CA ALA A 190 -21.77 -12.35 31.77
C ALA A 190 -21.83 -13.88 31.69
N MET A 191 -20.74 -14.53 31.26
CA MET A 191 -20.63 -15.99 31.21
C MET A 191 -20.76 -16.62 32.59
N ALA A 192 -20.10 -16.07 33.63
CA ALA A 192 -20.24 -16.55 35.00
C ALA A 192 -21.68 -16.40 35.53
N LYS A 193 -22.31 -15.23 35.28
CA LYS A 193 -23.73 -14.92 35.61
C LYS A 193 -24.71 -15.87 34.92
N HIS A 194 -24.45 -16.23 33.66
CA HIS A 194 -25.34 -17.04 32.82
C HIS A 194 -24.86 -18.48 32.58
N LYS A 195 -23.89 -18.99 33.36
CA LYS A 195 -23.20 -20.29 33.14
C LYS A 195 -24.13 -21.49 32.91
N LYS A 196 -25.27 -21.54 33.62
CA LYS A 196 -26.28 -22.60 33.44
C LYS A 196 -27.06 -22.48 32.12
N LEU A 197 -27.32 -21.27 31.66
CA LEU A 197 -27.99 -21.02 30.37
C LEU A 197 -27.06 -21.36 29.20
N LEU A 198 -25.76 -21.08 29.35
CA LEU A 198 -24.71 -21.34 28.37
C LEU A 198 -24.16 -22.79 28.40
N GLU A 199 -24.67 -23.64 29.30
CA GLU A 199 -24.21 -25.02 29.49
C GLU A 199 -24.32 -25.85 28.19
N ALA A 200 -23.19 -26.37 27.71
CA ALA A 200 -23.03 -27.11 26.46
C ALA A 200 -21.97 -28.21 26.60
N ASP A 201 -21.75 -29.01 25.56
CA ASP A 201 -20.72 -30.07 25.54
C ASP A 201 -19.41 -29.61 24.87
N PHE A 202 -19.51 -28.69 23.90
CA PHE A 202 -18.42 -27.98 23.24
C PHE A 202 -18.97 -26.70 22.58
N ALA A 203 -18.07 -25.82 22.12
CA ALA A 203 -18.41 -24.66 21.32
C ALA A 203 -17.91 -24.78 19.87
N LEU A 204 -18.55 -24.08 18.95
CA LEU A 204 -18.10 -23.85 17.58
C LEU A 204 -17.99 -22.33 17.39
N SER A 205 -16.80 -21.80 17.08
CA SER A 205 -16.65 -20.39 16.74
C SER A 205 -16.92 -20.15 15.26
N ALA A 206 -17.70 -19.13 14.94
CA ALA A 206 -17.78 -18.53 13.61
C ALA A 206 -16.69 -17.48 13.39
N ASP A 207 -16.24 -16.82 14.47
CA ASP A 207 -15.07 -15.93 14.48
C ASP A 207 -13.78 -16.72 14.16
N GLY A 208 -12.89 -16.07 13.42
CA GLY A 208 -11.55 -16.54 13.10
C GLY A 208 -11.26 -16.55 11.60
N GLY A 209 -10.11 -17.09 11.21
CA GLY A 209 -9.66 -17.10 9.81
C GLY A 209 -9.06 -18.43 9.35
N GLN A 210 -9.06 -18.60 8.03
CA GLN A 210 -8.36 -19.64 7.28
C GLN A 210 -6.87 -19.30 7.09
N LEU A 211 -6.05 -20.28 6.70
CA LEU A 211 -4.60 -20.14 6.71
C LEU A 211 -4.01 -19.37 5.51
N ALA A 212 -4.52 -19.59 4.29
CA ALA A 212 -4.05 -18.96 3.06
C ALA A 212 -5.02 -19.25 1.89
N GLU A 213 -4.88 -18.54 0.77
CA GLU A 213 -5.48 -18.96 -0.51
C GLU A 213 -4.51 -19.81 -1.34
N PRO A 214 -4.97 -20.85 -2.06
CA PRO A 214 -6.36 -21.33 -2.17
C PRO A 214 -6.73 -22.34 -1.08
N ASP A 215 -5.93 -22.46 -0.02
CA ASP A 215 -6.00 -23.55 0.95
C ASP A 215 -7.17 -23.43 1.94
N ILE A 216 -7.50 -24.55 2.59
CA ILE A 216 -8.52 -24.61 3.64
C ILE A 216 -7.97 -25.52 4.74
N GLY A 217 -8.15 -25.12 5.99
CA GLY A 217 -7.68 -25.85 7.16
C GLY A 217 -8.51 -25.57 8.40
N LEU A 218 -8.36 -26.43 9.41
CA LEU A 218 -8.91 -26.21 10.74
C LEU A 218 -7.84 -25.58 11.64
N CYS A 219 -8.15 -24.41 12.20
CA CYS A 219 -7.35 -23.83 13.27
C CYS A 219 -7.63 -24.63 14.56
N ILE A 220 -6.59 -25.16 15.21
CA ILE A 220 -6.71 -25.97 16.44
C ILE A 220 -6.07 -25.30 17.67
N GLY A 221 -5.62 -24.05 17.55
CA GLY A 221 -5.08 -23.28 18.66
C GLY A 221 -4.72 -21.84 18.26
N ALA A 222 -4.74 -20.95 19.24
CA ALA A 222 -4.37 -19.54 19.11
C ALA A 222 -3.34 -19.18 20.18
N ARG A 223 -2.53 -18.16 19.91
CA ARG A 223 -1.56 -17.66 20.87
C ARG A 223 -2.23 -16.81 21.94
N GLY A 224 -1.68 -16.86 23.14
CA GLY A 224 -1.95 -15.84 24.15
C GLY A 224 -1.16 -14.57 23.86
N ALA A 225 -1.42 -13.53 24.63
CA ALA A 225 -0.69 -12.26 24.54
C ALA A 225 -0.53 -11.62 25.92
N THR A 226 0.58 -10.91 26.10
CA THR A 226 0.72 -9.86 27.12
C THR A 226 1.68 -8.79 26.61
N ALA A 227 1.65 -7.60 27.19
CA ALA A 227 2.59 -6.53 26.88
C ALA A 227 3.05 -5.76 28.13
N VAL A 228 4.29 -5.27 28.07
CA VAL A 228 4.96 -4.50 29.11
C VAL A 228 5.55 -3.24 28.48
N GLU A 229 5.37 -2.10 29.13
CA GLU A 229 6.07 -0.86 28.81
C GLU A 229 7.27 -0.69 29.76
N VAL A 230 8.43 -0.37 29.22
CA VAL A 230 9.68 -0.20 29.97
C VAL A 230 10.27 1.18 29.73
N GLN A 231 10.68 1.85 30.80
CA GLN A 231 11.30 3.16 30.77
C GLN A 231 12.67 3.14 31.46
N VAL A 232 13.69 3.64 30.75
CA VAL A 232 15.05 3.82 31.25
C VAL A 232 15.31 5.31 31.46
N ARG A 233 15.78 5.69 32.66
CA ARG A 233 16.15 7.07 33.02
C ARG A 233 17.64 7.12 33.42
N THR A 234 18.39 8.08 32.89
CA THR A 234 19.82 8.30 33.26
C THR A 234 20.10 9.69 33.82
N LEU A 235 19.16 10.62 33.69
CA LEU A 235 19.28 12.02 34.12
C LEU A 235 17.95 12.51 34.69
N ALA A 236 17.97 13.63 35.42
CA ALA A 236 16.76 14.29 35.92
C ALA A 236 15.98 15.07 34.83
N GLY A 237 16.60 15.34 33.69
CA GLY A 237 16.04 16.06 32.54
C GLY A 237 17.09 16.26 31.45
N ASP A 238 16.67 16.43 30.19
CA ASP A 238 17.57 16.51 29.02
C ASP A 238 18.75 17.48 29.25
N GLN A 239 19.96 17.04 28.92
CA GLN A 239 21.18 17.84 29.09
C GLN A 239 21.87 18.10 27.75
N HIS A 240 22.57 19.23 27.62
CA HIS A 240 23.26 19.58 26.37
C HIS A 240 24.37 18.57 26.04
N SER A 241 24.37 18.01 24.82
CA SER A 241 25.26 16.91 24.44
C SER A 241 26.74 17.31 24.46
N GLY A 242 27.06 18.56 24.14
CA GLY A 242 28.42 19.10 24.26
C GLY A 242 28.91 19.35 25.70
N MET A 243 28.07 19.17 26.72
CA MET A 243 28.42 19.36 28.14
C MET A 243 28.48 18.06 28.94
N VAL A 244 27.64 17.06 28.62
CA VAL A 244 27.60 15.76 29.33
C VAL A 244 27.83 14.55 28.42
N GLY A 245 28.07 14.76 27.13
CA GLY A 245 28.37 13.69 26.18
C GLY A 245 29.65 12.96 26.56
N GLY A 246 29.55 11.65 26.79
CA GLY A 246 30.67 10.81 27.22
C GLY A 246 30.95 10.81 28.73
N SER A 247 30.28 11.65 29.52
CA SER A 247 30.36 11.62 31.00
C SER A 247 29.11 11.07 31.69
N VAL A 248 27.98 10.96 30.98
CA VAL A 248 26.75 10.29 31.47
C VAL A 248 26.21 9.33 30.41
N LYS A 249 25.64 8.20 30.86
CA LYS A 249 24.96 7.22 30.00
C LYS A 249 23.77 7.91 29.28
N ASN A 250 23.68 7.73 27.97
CA ASN A 250 22.53 8.19 27.19
C ASN A 250 21.37 7.20 27.40
N ALA A 251 20.19 7.69 27.80
CA ALA A 251 19.04 6.82 28.09
C ALA A 251 18.62 5.97 26.88
N ALA A 252 18.75 6.48 25.65
CA ALA A 252 18.46 5.73 24.43
C ALA A 252 19.45 4.56 24.21
N LEU A 253 20.73 4.75 24.57
CA LEU A 253 21.74 3.69 24.50
C LEU A 253 21.55 2.67 25.63
N GLY A 254 21.19 3.11 26.83
CA GLY A 254 20.82 2.21 27.93
C GLY A 254 19.62 1.35 27.58
N LEU A 255 18.57 1.93 27.01
CA LEU A 255 17.41 1.16 26.53
C LEU A 255 17.80 0.19 25.40
N ALA A 256 18.62 0.59 24.43
CA ALA A 256 19.08 -0.30 23.37
C ALA A 256 19.89 -1.50 23.91
N GLU A 257 20.75 -1.27 24.91
CA GLU A 257 21.50 -2.31 25.63
C GLU A 257 20.58 -3.27 26.40
N LEU A 258 19.60 -2.74 27.13
CA LEU A 258 18.61 -3.52 27.87
C LEU A 258 17.75 -4.39 26.94
N LEU A 259 17.25 -3.82 25.84
CA LEU A 259 16.42 -4.53 24.86
C LEU A 259 17.22 -5.59 24.08
N ALA A 260 18.49 -5.32 23.75
CA ALA A 260 19.38 -6.29 23.13
C ALA A 260 19.66 -7.49 24.06
N GLY A 261 19.68 -7.27 25.38
CA GLY A 261 19.83 -8.32 26.39
C GLY A 261 18.65 -9.32 26.49
N LEU A 262 17.49 -9.01 25.90
CA LEU A 262 16.29 -9.86 25.98
C LEU A 262 16.35 -11.13 25.13
N HIS A 263 17.36 -11.27 24.26
CA HIS A 263 17.57 -12.45 23.43
C HIS A 263 19.01 -12.97 23.53
N HIS A 264 19.14 -14.29 23.46
CA HIS A 264 20.41 -14.95 23.18
C HIS A 264 20.73 -14.87 21.67
N SER A 265 22.01 -15.04 21.31
CA SER A 265 22.48 -14.90 19.92
C SER A 265 21.90 -15.91 18.92
N ASN A 266 21.30 -16.99 19.42
CA ASN A 266 20.55 -18.01 18.66
C ASN A 266 19.05 -17.66 18.51
N GLY A 267 18.63 -16.46 18.91
CA GLY A 267 17.25 -15.98 18.78
C GLY A 267 16.25 -16.54 19.80
N SER A 268 16.69 -17.24 20.85
CA SER A 268 15.81 -17.61 21.97
C SER A 268 15.72 -16.47 23.01
N VAL A 269 14.60 -16.33 23.70
CA VAL A 269 14.39 -15.31 24.75
C VAL A 269 15.29 -15.59 25.96
N ALA A 270 16.01 -14.58 26.44
CA ALA A 270 17.04 -14.70 27.48
C ALA A 270 16.50 -14.61 28.92
N ILE A 271 15.19 -14.49 29.09
CA ILE A 271 14.52 -14.30 30.38
C ILE A 271 14.40 -15.65 31.11
N PRO A 272 14.98 -15.81 32.33
CA PRO A 272 14.86 -17.04 33.09
C PRO A 272 13.40 -17.42 33.36
N GLY A 273 13.04 -18.68 33.09
CA GLY A 273 11.69 -19.20 33.29
C GLY A 273 10.65 -18.79 32.23
N PHE A 274 11.02 -18.02 31.20
CA PHE A 274 10.10 -17.62 30.12
C PHE A 274 9.53 -18.82 29.33
N TYR A 275 10.35 -19.86 29.14
CA TYR A 275 9.94 -21.11 28.49
C TYR A 275 9.33 -22.14 29.45
N ASP A 276 9.12 -21.82 30.73
CA ASP A 276 8.45 -22.73 31.67
C ASP A 276 6.99 -22.95 31.24
N GLY A 277 6.51 -24.19 31.34
CA GLY A 277 5.15 -24.56 30.93
C GLY A 277 4.93 -24.66 29.41
N VAL A 278 5.84 -24.17 28.57
CA VAL A 278 5.74 -24.29 27.12
C VAL A 278 5.69 -25.77 26.72
N ARG A 279 4.57 -26.17 26.10
CA ARG A 279 4.38 -27.53 25.61
C ARG A 279 5.53 -27.98 24.70
N GLN A 280 6.02 -29.20 24.92
CA GLN A 280 6.97 -29.85 24.01
C GLN A 280 6.31 -30.13 22.65
N ILE A 281 6.95 -29.67 21.58
CA ILE A 281 6.60 -30.00 20.18
C ILE A 281 6.83 -31.51 19.98
N ILE A 282 5.78 -32.26 19.68
CA ILE A 282 5.86 -33.69 19.37
C ILE A 282 5.99 -33.94 17.87
N ALA A 283 6.33 -35.17 17.47
CA ALA A 283 6.49 -35.54 16.07
C ALA A 283 5.23 -35.27 15.23
N GLN A 284 4.03 -35.36 15.82
CA GLN A 284 2.78 -35.05 15.13
C GLN A 284 2.62 -33.55 14.85
N ASP A 285 3.09 -32.67 15.75
CA ASP A 285 3.03 -31.22 15.54
C ASP A 285 3.93 -30.81 14.37
N ARG A 286 5.12 -31.43 14.27
CA ARG A 286 6.02 -31.25 13.11
C ARG A 286 5.40 -31.80 11.84
N ALA A 287 4.79 -33.00 11.87
CA ALA A 287 4.13 -33.57 10.70
C ALA A 287 2.95 -32.71 10.19
N ASP A 288 2.17 -32.10 11.09
CA ASP A 288 1.07 -31.21 10.71
C ASP A 288 1.60 -29.88 10.12
N VAL A 289 2.73 -29.36 10.63
CA VAL A 289 3.45 -28.21 10.04
C VAL A 289 4.07 -28.54 8.68
N GLU A 290 4.64 -29.73 8.51
CA GLU A 290 5.30 -30.20 7.29
C GLU A 290 4.31 -30.61 6.19
N GLU A 291 3.06 -30.95 6.53
CA GLU A 291 2.02 -31.23 5.55
C GLU A 291 1.54 -29.96 4.81
N TYR A 292 1.58 -28.79 5.46
CA TYR A 292 1.24 -27.52 4.82
C TYR A 292 2.39 -27.03 3.90
N PRO A 293 2.17 -26.75 2.61
CA PRO A 293 3.22 -26.56 1.60
C PRO A 293 3.94 -25.18 1.63
N PHE A 294 4.24 -24.68 2.82
CA PHE A 294 4.80 -23.35 3.08
C PHE A 294 6.10 -23.06 2.30
N GLN A 295 6.11 -21.92 1.62
CA GLN A 295 7.26 -21.43 0.84
C GLN A 295 7.90 -20.23 1.53
N GLU A 296 8.88 -20.46 2.41
CA GLU A 296 9.53 -19.40 3.19
C GLU A 296 10.13 -18.29 2.29
N GLU A 297 10.70 -18.64 1.14
CA GLU A 297 11.17 -17.67 0.13
C GLU A 297 10.03 -16.79 -0.44
N ALA A 298 8.81 -17.32 -0.59
CA ALA A 298 7.68 -16.58 -1.15
C ALA A 298 7.02 -15.69 -0.09
N ASP A 299 6.75 -16.24 1.09
CA ASP A 299 6.29 -15.53 2.29
C ASP A 299 7.19 -14.34 2.62
N ARG A 300 8.51 -14.57 2.64
CA ARG A 300 9.51 -13.53 2.88
C ARG A 300 9.46 -12.41 1.82
N ARG A 301 9.28 -12.76 0.54
CA ARG A 301 9.14 -11.78 -0.56
C ARG A 301 7.82 -11.01 -0.47
N GLN A 302 6.73 -11.65 -0.08
CA GLN A 302 5.42 -11.02 0.09
C GLN A 302 5.43 -9.98 1.23
N MET A 303 6.12 -10.28 2.34
CA MET A 303 6.36 -9.32 3.43
C MET A 303 7.42 -8.25 3.11
N GLY A 304 8.14 -8.36 1.99
CA GLY A 304 9.29 -7.49 1.67
C GLY A 304 10.51 -7.67 2.59
N ALA A 305 10.61 -8.79 3.31
CA ALA A 305 11.65 -9.04 4.29
C ALA A 305 12.99 -9.51 3.66
N PHE A 306 14.11 -9.15 4.27
CA PHE A 306 15.45 -9.50 3.75
C PHE A 306 15.90 -10.92 4.09
N SER A 307 15.62 -11.40 5.31
CA SER A 307 15.93 -12.75 5.79
C SER A 307 14.83 -13.26 6.74
N ALA A 308 14.73 -14.58 6.91
CA ALA A 308 13.96 -15.18 7.99
C ALA A 308 14.87 -15.34 9.22
N VAL A 309 14.44 -14.83 10.37
CA VAL A 309 15.21 -14.81 11.63
C VAL A 309 14.36 -15.28 12.81
N GLY A 310 15.01 -15.54 13.96
CA GLY A 310 14.37 -16.05 15.18
C GLY A 310 15.07 -17.33 15.67
N GLU A 311 14.45 -17.98 16.67
CA GLU A 311 15.02 -19.12 17.41
C GLU A 311 15.57 -20.24 16.51
N GLU A 312 16.85 -20.58 16.69
CA GLU A 312 17.52 -21.70 16.00
C GLU A 312 16.87 -23.06 16.35
N GLY A 313 16.86 -24.00 15.38
CA GLY A 313 16.29 -25.34 15.55
C GLY A 313 14.77 -25.44 15.28
N PHE A 314 14.11 -24.34 14.94
CA PHE A 314 12.69 -24.28 14.60
C PHE A 314 12.47 -23.63 13.23
N SER A 315 11.53 -24.16 12.44
CA SER A 315 11.12 -23.54 11.16
C SER A 315 10.37 -22.23 11.39
N THR A 316 10.21 -21.40 10.35
CA THR A 316 9.42 -20.15 10.45
C THR A 316 7.97 -20.40 10.90
N LEU A 317 7.35 -21.52 10.53
CA LEU A 317 6.01 -21.86 11.04
C LEU A 317 6.03 -22.39 12.48
N GLU A 318 7.04 -23.17 12.89
CA GLU A 318 7.19 -23.52 14.30
C GLU A 318 7.38 -22.27 15.18
N ARG A 319 8.15 -21.28 14.70
CA ARG A 319 8.31 -19.97 15.36
C ARG A 319 7.01 -19.18 15.44
N ARG A 320 6.18 -19.20 14.39
CA ARG A 320 4.88 -18.48 14.31
C ARG A 320 3.71 -19.19 15.00
N TRP A 321 3.76 -20.50 15.15
CA TRP A 321 2.66 -21.31 15.72
C TRP A 321 3.01 -21.86 17.11
N LEU A 322 4.17 -22.52 17.27
CA LEU A 322 4.48 -23.40 18.40
C LEU A 322 5.52 -22.86 19.41
N ARG A 323 6.32 -21.84 19.08
CA ARG A 323 7.32 -21.22 19.98
C ARG A 323 6.91 -19.82 20.45
N PRO A 324 6.95 -19.49 21.74
CA PRO A 324 6.61 -18.14 22.19
C PRO A 324 7.64 -17.12 21.70
N THR A 325 7.20 -15.88 21.48
CA THR A 325 8.08 -14.77 21.09
C THR A 325 7.98 -13.61 22.07
N LEU A 326 9.02 -12.78 22.08
CA LEU A 326 9.08 -11.50 22.76
C LEU A 326 9.58 -10.49 21.73
N ASP A 327 8.81 -9.45 21.45
CA ASP A 327 9.05 -8.53 20.35
C ASP A 327 8.94 -7.07 20.81
N VAL A 328 9.84 -6.20 20.36
CA VAL A 328 9.79 -4.76 20.63
C VAL A 328 8.87 -4.09 19.61
N VAL A 329 7.66 -3.76 20.03
CA VAL A 329 6.59 -3.22 19.17
C VAL A 329 6.52 -1.69 19.15
N GLY A 330 7.37 -1.01 19.93
CA GLY A 330 7.56 0.44 19.86
C GLY A 330 8.74 0.89 20.72
N MET A 331 9.46 1.94 20.31
CA MET A 331 10.61 2.48 21.03
C MET A 331 10.78 3.97 20.71
N TRP A 332 10.98 4.80 21.73
CA TRP A 332 11.17 6.25 21.57
C TRP A 332 12.07 6.85 22.66
N SER A 333 12.81 7.90 22.31
CA SER A 333 13.62 8.71 23.24
C SER A 333 13.95 10.07 22.63
N GLY A 334 14.09 11.09 23.46
CA GLY A 334 14.55 12.42 23.04
C GLY A 334 13.68 13.06 21.95
N PHE A 335 14.34 13.83 21.08
CA PHE A 335 13.70 14.57 20.00
C PHE A 335 13.44 13.68 18.77
N GLN A 336 12.19 13.64 18.32
CA GLN A 336 11.69 12.75 17.26
C GLN A 336 11.16 13.52 16.04
N GLY A 337 11.27 14.86 16.03
CA GLY A 337 10.94 15.68 14.86
C GLY A 337 12.07 15.70 13.82
N GLN A 338 11.85 16.38 12.70
CA GLN A 338 12.91 16.63 11.72
C GLN A 338 14.01 17.53 12.31
N GLY A 339 15.27 17.26 11.94
CA GLY A 339 16.45 17.99 12.42
C GLY A 339 17.19 17.27 13.56
N MET A 340 17.98 18.02 14.33
CA MET A 340 18.76 17.50 15.47
C MET A 340 18.67 18.46 16.66
N LYS A 341 18.29 17.94 17.83
CA LYS A 341 18.40 18.62 19.12
C LYS A 341 19.69 18.15 19.80
N THR A 342 20.63 19.05 20.13
CA THR A 342 21.94 18.72 20.69
C THR A 342 21.87 18.35 22.18
N ILE A 343 21.25 17.21 22.48
CA ILE A 343 21.04 16.71 23.84
C ILE A 343 21.51 15.26 24.04
N VAL A 344 21.84 14.93 25.28
CA VAL A 344 21.66 13.58 25.82
C VAL A 344 20.24 13.52 26.40
N PRO A 345 19.34 12.67 25.87
CA PRO A 345 18.00 12.54 26.41
C PRO A 345 18.04 11.87 27.79
N ALA A 346 17.22 12.38 28.70
CA ALA A 346 17.18 11.86 30.07
C ALA A 346 16.40 10.56 30.22
N ILE A 347 15.44 10.33 29.32
CA ILE A 347 14.48 9.23 29.36
C ILE A 347 14.38 8.57 27.97
N ALA A 348 14.28 7.24 27.96
CA ALA A 348 13.92 6.43 26.82
C ALA A 348 12.82 5.44 27.24
N THR A 349 11.92 5.06 26.33
CA THR A 349 10.82 4.14 26.63
C THR A 349 10.55 3.20 25.45
N ALA A 350 10.14 1.97 25.73
CA ALA A 350 9.73 0.99 24.74
C ALA A 350 8.52 0.18 25.20
N LYS A 351 7.80 -0.40 24.24
CA LYS A 351 6.74 -1.38 24.45
C LYS A 351 7.20 -2.74 23.93
N ILE A 352 7.10 -3.73 24.79
CA ILE A 352 7.43 -5.13 24.54
C ILE A 352 6.12 -5.90 24.50
N SER A 353 5.91 -6.69 23.44
CA SER A 353 4.79 -7.62 23.31
C SER A 353 5.31 -9.05 23.39
N CYS A 354 4.64 -9.92 24.13
CA CYS A 354 4.93 -11.35 24.16
C CYS A 354 3.78 -12.11 23.51
N ARG A 355 4.06 -12.97 22.52
CA ARG A 355 3.08 -13.93 21.97
C ARG A 355 3.30 -15.28 22.64
N LEU A 356 2.29 -15.74 23.35
CA LEU A 356 2.36 -16.87 24.28
C LEU A 356 1.80 -18.14 23.64
N VAL A 357 2.29 -19.30 24.06
CA VAL A 357 1.83 -20.60 23.56
C VAL A 357 1.20 -21.44 24.68
N PRO A 358 0.37 -22.45 24.35
CA PRO A 358 -0.35 -23.25 25.34
C PRO A 358 0.55 -23.81 26.45
N GLY A 359 0.14 -23.56 27.70
CA GLY A 359 0.89 -23.89 28.91
C GLY A 359 1.61 -22.71 29.59
N GLN A 360 1.65 -21.54 28.96
CA GLN A 360 2.10 -20.29 29.60
C GLN A 360 0.94 -19.48 30.20
N ASP A 361 1.16 -18.93 31.38
CA ASP A 361 0.28 -17.98 32.09
C ASP A 361 0.67 -16.52 31.71
N PRO A 362 -0.24 -15.71 31.15
CA PRO A 362 0.05 -14.32 30.78
C PRO A 362 0.54 -13.45 31.94
N ALA A 363 -0.03 -13.61 33.14
CA ALA A 363 0.36 -12.82 34.31
C ALA A 363 1.76 -13.23 34.81
N ARG A 364 2.08 -14.53 34.84
CA ARG A 364 3.43 -15.03 35.12
C ARG A 364 4.46 -14.47 34.13
N ILE A 365 4.20 -14.54 32.83
CA ILE A 365 5.15 -14.08 31.82
C ILE A 365 5.34 -12.56 31.91
N THR A 366 4.26 -11.80 32.17
CA THR A 366 4.33 -10.37 32.46
C THR A 366 5.29 -10.07 33.62
N GLN A 367 5.11 -10.75 34.76
CA GLN A 367 5.95 -10.56 35.95
C GLN A 367 7.42 -10.91 35.67
N LEU A 368 7.70 -12.02 34.96
CA LEU A 368 9.05 -12.41 34.58
C LEU A 368 9.73 -11.37 33.66
N VAL A 369 8.98 -10.77 32.73
CA VAL A 369 9.50 -9.69 31.86
C VAL A 369 9.78 -8.44 32.68
N GLU A 370 8.84 -7.97 33.50
CA GLU A 370 9.04 -6.79 34.34
C GLU A 370 10.24 -6.95 35.29
N ASP A 371 10.35 -8.09 35.98
CA ASP A 371 11.40 -8.31 36.97
C ASP A 371 12.77 -8.53 36.32
N HIS A 372 12.85 -9.16 35.15
CA HIS A 372 14.10 -9.23 34.38
C HIS A 372 14.58 -7.84 33.95
N LEU A 373 13.67 -6.97 33.50
CA LEU A 373 14.01 -5.59 33.12
C LEU A 373 14.46 -4.75 34.32
N ARG A 374 13.78 -4.88 35.48
CA ARG A 374 14.15 -4.21 36.74
C ARG A 374 15.47 -4.72 37.32
N ALA A 375 15.78 -6.01 37.16
CA ALA A 375 16.96 -6.66 37.75
C ALA A 375 18.25 -6.45 36.95
N ASN A 376 18.17 -6.03 35.68
CA ASN A 376 19.32 -5.81 34.80
C ASN A 376 19.45 -4.34 34.33
N PRO A 377 19.45 -3.34 35.23
CA PRO A 377 19.55 -1.94 34.83
C PRO A 377 20.91 -1.65 34.16
N PRO A 378 20.94 -1.03 32.97
CA PRO A 378 22.17 -0.56 32.34
C PRO A 378 22.98 0.35 33.28
N GLU A 379 24.31 0.29 33.21
CA GLU A 379 25.18 1.08 34.09
C GLU A 379 24.84 2.59 34.04
N GLY A 380 24.67 3.20 35.22
CA GLY A 380 24.29 4.60 35.35
C GLY A 380 22.83 4.92 35.00
N SER A 381 21.93 3.95 35.09
CA SER A 381 20.49 4.13 34.82
C SER A 381 19.57 3.57 35.91
N GLU A 382 18.34 4.06 35.91
CA GLU A 382 17.20 3.56 36.66
C GLU A 382 16.17 3.01 35.65
N VAL A 383 15.62 1.82 35.94
CA VAL A 383 14.65 1.15 35.05
C VAL A 383 13.33 0.96 35.77
N THR A 384 12.24 1.35 35.11
CA THR A 384 10.87 1.04 35.52
C THR A 384 10.20 0.23 34.42
N ALA A 385 9.32 -0.69 34.81
CA ALA A 385 8.55 -1.53 33.90
C ALA A 385 7.12 -1.68 34.44
N GLN A 386 6.12 -1.70 33.54
CA GLN A 386 4.70 -1.79 33.88
C GLN A 386 3.90 -2.57 32.82
N SER A 387 3.03 -3.48 33.26
CA SER A 387 2.09 -4.19 32.39
C SER A 387 1.12 -3.23 31.70
N LEU A 388 0.88 -3.48 30.41
CA LEU A 388 -0.24 -2.88 29.67
C LEU A 388 -1.49 -3.74 29.89
N LYS A 389 -2.65 -3.10 30.03
CA LYS A 389 -3.92 -3.72 30.52
C LYS A 389 -4.53 -4.84 29.65
N SER A 390 -3.89 -5.22 28.56
CA SER A 390 -4.38 -6.25 27.62
C SER A 390 -3.60 -7.55 27.81
N GLN A 391 -4.28 -8.61 28.23
CA GLN A 391 -3.73 -9.96 28.34
C GLN A 391 -4.73 -10.96 27.76
N ALA A 392 -4.25 -11.99 27.08
CA ALA A 392 -5.05 -13.06 26.51
C ALA A 392 -4.42 -14.43 26.81
N ASP A 393 -5.22 -15.37 27.28
CA ASP A 393 -4.82 -16.76 27.52
C ASP A 393 -4.55 -17.49 26.19
N ALA A 394 -3.59 -18.41 26.16
CA ALA A 394 -3.28 -19.20 24.96
C ALA A 394 -4.22 -20.40 24.81
N TYR A 395 -4.74 -20.64 23.60
CA TYR A 395 -5.75 -21.67 23.34
C TYR A 395 -5.22 -22.90 22.58
N PHE A 396 -5.67 -24.10 22.93
CA PHE A 396 -5.43 -25.32 22.17
C PHE A 396 -6.52 -26.39 22.34
N MET A 397 -6.87 -27.05 21.25
CA MET A 397 -7.76 -28.21 21.22
C MET A 397 -7.15 -29.34 20.36
N PRO A 398 -6.95 -30.56 20.89
CA PRO A 398 -6.44 -31.68 20.09
C PRO A 398 -7.31 -31.96 18.86
N LYS A 399 -6.70 -32.23 17.71
CA LYS A 399 -7.43 -32.54 16.45
C LYS A 399 -8.29 -33.80 16.56
N GLU A 400 -7.96 -34.69 17.49
CA GLU A 400 -8.66 -35.93 17.83
C GLU A 400 -9.97 -35.69 18.59
N SER A 401 -10.24 -34.45 19.03
CA SER A 401 -11.47 -34.08 19.74
C SER A 401 -12.70 -34.21 18.82
N VAL A 402 -13.84 -34.63 19.37
CA VAL A 402 -15.03 -35.03 18.59
C VAL A 402 -15.52 -33.92 17.64
N SER A 403 -15.55 -32.67 18.09
CA SER A 403 -15.92 -31.51 17.27
C SER A 403 -14.87 -31.18 16.20
N ASN A 404 -13.58 -31.28 16.50
CA ASN A 404 -12.51 -31.11 15.52
C ASN A 404 -12.55 -32.21 14.44
N GLN A 405 -12.77 -33.48 14.81
CA GLN A 405 -12.96 -34.57 13.85
C GLN A 405 -14.20 -34.36 12.98
N ALA A 406 -15.31 -33.90 13.55
CA ALA A 406 -16.52 -33.56 12.79
C ALA A 406 -16.29 -32.37 11.84
N ALA A 407 -15.55 -31.34 12.28
CA ALA A 407 -15.20 -30.16 11.49
C ALA A 407 -14.30 -30.51 10.30
N LEU A 408 -13.19 -31.23 10.54
CA LEU A 408 -12.31 -31.75 9.49
C LEU A 408 -13.10 -32.58 8.47
N LYS A 409 -14.04 -33.41 8.92
CA LYS A 409 -14.85 -34.24 8.03
C LYS A 409 -15.93 -33.46 7.28
N ALA A 410 -16.53 -32.43 7.88
CA ALA A 410 -17.45 -31.52 7.21
C ALA A 410 -16.74 -30.77 6.09
N MET A 411 -15.57 -30.19 6.39
CA MET A 411 -14.74 -29.48 5.42
C MET A 411 -14.26 -30.41 4.29
N GLU A 412 -13.81 -31.64 4.59
CA GLU A 412 -13.42 -32.60 3.55
C GLU A 412 -14.58 -32.91 2.58
N LEU A 413 -15.81 -33.03 3.09
CA LEU A 413 -17.00 -33.28 2.28
C LEU A 413 -17.45 -32.05 1.47
N THR A 414 -17.33 -30.83 2.02
CA THR A 414 -17.62 -29.58 1.32
C THR A 414 -16.60 -29.30 0.21
N PHE A 415 -15.33 -29.16 0.59
CA PHE A 415 -14.24 -28.71 -0.27
C PHE A 415 -13.61 -29.84 -1.12
N LYS A 416 -14.01 -31.10 -0.88
CA LYS A 416 -13.61 -32.29 -1.65
C LYS A 416 -12.08 -32.55 -1.67
N ARG A 417 -11.40 -32.10 -0.61
CA ARG A 417 -9.97 -32.26 -0.33
C ARG A 417 -9.77 -32.36 1.18
N LYS A 418 -8.69 -33.02 1.62
CA LYS A 418 -8.30 -33.01 3.03
C LYS A 418 -7.99 -31.56 3.46
N PRO A 419 -8.59 -31.04 4.54
CA PRO A 419 -8.19 -29.76 5.11
C PRO A 419 -6.85 -29.86 5.86
N PHE A 420 -6.06 -28.80 5.85
CA PHE A 420 -4.85 -28.68 6.67
C PHE A 420 -5.19 -28.51 8.16
N ILE A 421 -4.18 -28.63 9.02
CA ILE A 421 -4.31 -28.44 10.46
C ILE A 421 -3.24 -27.42 10.86
N PHE A 422 -3.65 -26.35 11.53
CA PHE A 422 -2.74 -25.24 11.86
C PHE A 422 -3.10 -24.58 13.20
N LEU A 423 -2.23 -23.70 13.67
CA LEU A 423 -2.51 -22.79 14.78
C LEU A 423 -2.32 -21.36 14.26
N THR A 424 -3.07 -20.40 14.80
CA THR A 424 -2.85 -18.99 14.47
C THR A 424 -1.78 -18.38 15.36
N GLY A 425 -0.98 -17.46 14.79
CA GLY A 425 -0.07 -16.59 15.55
C GLY A 425 -0.79 -15.42 16.25
N GLY A 426 -2.06 -15.17 15.88
CA GLY A 426 -2.96 -14.23 16.55
C GLY A 426 -3.53 -14.79 17.85
N SER A 427 -4.43 -14.02 18.46
CA SER A 427 -5.08 -14.32 19.74
C SER A 427 -6.57 -14.10 19.61
N VAL A 428 -7.38 -15.07 20.05
CA VAL A 428 -8.84 -14.95 20.11
C VAL A 428 -9.26 -15.24 21.55
N PRO A 429 -9.55 -14.22 22.39
CA PRO A 429 -9.72 -14.39 23.83
C PRO A 429 -10.86 -15.35 24.19
N ALA A 430 -11.98 -15.28 23.46
CA ALA A 430 -13.19 -16.05 23.71
C ALA A 430 -12.96 -17.56 23.87
N TRP A 431 -12.10 -18.16 23.03
CA TRP A 431 -11.88 -19.61 23.03
C TRP A 431 -11.30 -20.12 24.36
N ALA A 432 -10.39 -19.36 24.96
CA ALA A 432 -9.83 -19.67 26.28
C ALA A 432 -10.78 -19.30 27.42
N LEU A 433 -11.57 -18.22 27.26
CA LEU A 433 -12.63 -17.87 28.21
C LEU A 433 -13.68 -18.99 28.34
N PHE A 434 -14.01 -19.71 27.27
CA PHE A 434 -15.02 -20.78 27.33
C PHE A 434 -14.52 -22.00 28.10
N GLU A 435 -13.23 -22.32 27.99
CA GLU A 435 -12.58 -23.35 28.79
C GLU A 435 -12.49 -22.94 30.26
N ARG A 436 -12.14 -21.68 30.54
CA ARG A 436 -11.98 -21.17 31.91
C ARG A 436 -13.31 -20.98 32.65
N GLU A 437 -14.27 -20.31 32.03
CA GLU A 437 -15.52 -19.89 32.66
C GLU A 437 -16.64 -20.94 32.53
N LEU A 438 -16.75 -21.67 31.42
CA LEU A 438 -17.78 -22.71 31.23
C LEU A 438 -17.26 -24.14 31.45
N GLY A 439 -15.98 -24.40 31.14
CA GLY A 439 -15.38 -25.74 31.18
C GLY A 439 -15.53 -26.52 29.87
N ILE A 440 -15.74 -25.83 28.74
CA ILE A 440 -15.94 -26.44 27.41
C ILE A 440 -14.81 -26.05 26.46
N LYS A 441 -14.49 -26.92 25.49
CA LYS A 441 -13.55 -26.62 24.41
C LYS A 441 -14.28 -26.04 23.20
N THR A 442 -13.61 -25.18 22.44
CA THR A 442 -14.10 -24.48 21.25
C THR A 442 -13.36 -25.01 20.02
N THR A 443 -14.11 -25.43 19.00
CA THR A 443 -13.59 -25.66 17.66
C THR A 443 -13.75 -24.37 16.85
N PRO A 444 -12.67 -23.71 16.42
CA PRO A 444 -12.73 -22.64 15.42
C PRO A 444 -13.27 -23.21 14.10
N PHE A 445 -14.37 -22.67 13.59
CA PHE A 445 -15.03 -23.14 12.37
C PHE A 445 -15.41 -21.97 11.45
N ALA A 446 -14.52 -20.99 11.42
CA ALA A 446 -14.58 -19.77 10.63
C ALA A 446 -14.07 -19.96 9.19
N PHE A 447 -14.43 -19.02 8.32
CA PHE A 447 -14.17 -19.12 6.88
C PHE A 447 -13.53 -17.89 6.21
N GLY A 448 -13.28 -16.81 6.95
CA GLY A 448 -12.55 -15.64 6.43
C GLY A 448 -11.10 -15.93 6.03
N ARG A 449 -10.46 -15.06 5.24
CA ARG A 449 -9.12 -15.33 4.68
C ARG A 449 -8.08 -14.24 5.02
N PRO A 450 -6.77 -14.55 5.01
CA PRO A 450 -5.73 -13.53 5.17
C PRO A 450 -5.66 -12.49 4.03
N SER A 451 -6.45 -12.70 2.96
CA SER A 451 -6.56 -11.78 1.81
C SER A 451 -7.81 -10.89 1.89
N ASP A 452 -8.65 -11.06 2.91
CA ASP A 452 -9.99 -10.48 3.00
C ASP A 452 -10.04 -9.13 3.72
N ASN A 453 -8.86 -8.56 4.04
CA ASN A 453 -8.69 -7.20 4.59
C ASN A 453 -9.44 -6.95 5.91
N VAL A 454 -9.60 -7.97 6.75
CA VAL A 454 -10.11 -7.87 8.13
C VAL A 454 -9.44 -6.71 8.89
N HIS A 455 -10.24 -5.93 9.61
CA HIS A 455 -9.91 -4.66 10.27
C HIS A 455 -9.37 -3.52 9.36
N ALA A 456 -9.01 -3.78 8.10
CA ALA A 456 -8.48 -2.79 7.17
C ALA A 456 -9.58 -2.18 6.28
N PRO A 457 -9.28 -1.09 5.54
CA PRO A 457 -10.11 -0.59 4.45
C PRO A 457 -10.27 -1.61 3.32
N ASN A 458 -11.42 -1.57 2.63
CA ASN A 458 -11.79 -2.54 1.60
C ASN A 458 -11.78 -4.00 2.08
N GLU A 459 -12.26 -4.21 3.30
CA GLU A 459 -12.66 -5.53 3.81
C GLU A 459 -13.70 -6.19 2.88
N ARG A 460 -13.55 -7.50 2.69
CA ARG A 460 -14.25 -8.26 1.66
C ARG A 460 -14.44 -9.72 2.06
N PHE A 461 -15.56 -10.36 1.68
CA PHE A 461 -15.77 -11.79 1.95
C PHE A 461 -16.16 -12.54 0.65
N PRO A 462 -15.47 -13.62 0.26
CA PRO A 462 -15.73 -14.33 -0.99
C PRO A 462 -17.12 -14.99 -1.00
N LYS A 463 -17.92 -14.70 -2.02
CA LYS A 463 -19.31 -15.20 -2.17
C LYS A 463 -19.38 -16.73 -2.30
N ASP A 464 -18.37 -17.36 -2.89
CA ASP A 464 -18.22 -18.82 -2.96
C ASP A 464 -17.96 -19.42 -1.58
N LEU A 465 -17.11 -18.77 -0.78
CA LEU A 465 -16.78 -19.24 0.57
C LEU A 465 -17.92 -19.00 1.55
N TYR A 466 -18.71 -17.92 1.39
CA TYR A 466 -19.98 -17.73 2.08
C TYR A 466 -20.97 -18.88 1.81
N GLN A 467 -21.08 -19.35 0.56
CA GLN A 467 -21.87 -20.56 0.21
C GLN A 467 -21.31 -21.83 0.88
N LEU A 468 -20.00 -22.06 0.78
CA LEU A 468 -19.36 -23.29 1.29
C LEU A 468 -19.29 -23.33 2.83
N GLY A 469 -19.26 -22.20 3.52
CA GLY A 469 -19.37 -22.11 4.98
C GLY A 469 -20.73 -22.61 5.49
N ARG A 470 -21.83 -22.19 4.85
CA ARG A 470 -23.20 -22.64 5.16
C ARG A 470 -23.39 -24.14 4.91
N GLU A 471 -22.85 -24.65 3.81
CA GLU A 471 -22.78 -26.10 3.56
C GLU A 471 -21.96 -26.82 4.65
N SER A 472 -20.84 -26.25 5.08
CA SER A 472 -19.98 -26.84 6.12
C SER A 472 -20.65 -26.88 7.49
N TYR A 473 -21.40 -25.85 7.88
CA TYR A 473 -22.21 -25.88 9.11
C TYR A 473 -23.35 -26.90 9.02
N ALA A 474 -24.05 -27.00 7.89
CA ALA A 474 -25.05 -28.05 7.70
C ALA A 474 -24.44 -29.47 7.78
N ARG A 475 -23.21 -29.65 7.28
CA ARG A 475 -22.49 -30.93 7.38
C ARG A 475 -21.99 -31.24 8.78
N ILE A 476 -21.40 -30.28 9.51
CA ILE A 476 -20.88 -30.55 10.86
C ILE A 476 -22.00 -30.94 11.83
N PHE A 477 -23.17 -30.29 11.76
CA PHE A 477 -24.33 -30.64 12.57
C PHE A 477 -24.83 -32.07 12.29
N ASP A 478 -24.90 -32.49 11.02
CA ASP A 478 -25.28 -33.86 10.64
C ASP A 478 -24.27 -34.92 11.15
N ILE A 479 -22.97 -34.67 11.01
CA ILE A 479 -21.90 -35.58 11.46
C ILE A 479 -21.89 -35.71 13.01
N LEU A 480 -22.06 -34.61 13.72
CA LEU A 480 -22.22 -34.60 15.18
C LEU A 480 -23.51 -35.33 15.61
N GLY A 481 -24.59 -35.18 14.85
CA GLY A 481 -25.85 -35.89 15.06
C GLY A 481 -25.79 -37.39 14.79
N GLN A 482 -24.93 -37.83 13.88
CA GLN A 482 -24.67 -39.26 13.61
C GLN A 482 -23.76 -39.92 14.65
N SER A 483 -22.92 -39.13 15.31
CA SER A 483 -21.99 -39.62 16.33
C SER A 483 -22.74 -40.15 17.57
N SER A 484 -22.38 -41.37 18.01
CA SER A 484 -22.98 -42.03 19.18
C SER A 484 -22.24 -41.76 20.49
N ALA A 485 -21.29 -40.84 20.49
CA ALA A 485 -20.45 -40.51 21.64
C ALA A 485 -21.06 -39.35 22.43
N THR A 486 -21.55 -39.65 23.65
CA THR A 486 -21.71 -38.62 24.67
C THR A 486 -20.32 -38.06 25.02
N ALA A 487 -20.07 -36.78 24.76
CA ALA A 487 -18.85 -36.13 25.20
C ALA A 487 -18.75 -36.22 26.74
N SER A 488 -17.66 -36.80 27.26
CA SER A 488 -17.48 -36.93 28.70
C SER A 488 -17.12 -35.57 29.28
N ARG A 489 -18.06 -34.95 30.00
CA ARG A 489 -17.81 -33.74 30.81
C ARG A 489 -16.59 -33.97 31.72
N THR A 490 -15.50 -33.26 31.46
CA THR A 490 -14.36 -33.22 32.38
C THR A 490 -14.80 -32.47 33.65
N PRO A 491 -14.71 -33.05 34.86
CA PRO A 491 -15.23 -32.39 36.05
C PRO A 491 -14.45 -31.12 36.39
N ALA A 492 -15.12 -29.97 36.45
CA ALA A 492 -14.56 -28.73 36.96
C ALA A 492 -14.34 -28.83 38.48
N GLY A 493 -13.19 -29.37 38.90
CA GLY A 493 -12.93 -29.62 40.33
C GLY A 493 -11.73 -30.49 40.68
N ALA A 494 -10.61 -30.41 39.94
CA ALA A 494 -9.36 -31.05 40.32
C ALA A 494 -8.15 -30.16 39.99
N SER A 495 -7.63 -29.45 41.00
CA SER A 495 -6.31 -28.81 40.89
C SER A 495 -5.25 -29.90 40.99
N ASP A 496 -4.48 -30.14 39.93
CA ASP A 496 -3.50 -31.23 39.91
C ASP A 496 -2.24 -30.89 40.72
N LYS A 497 -2.36 -31.07 42.04
CA LYS A 497 -1.26 -30.98 43.00
C LYS A 497 -0.62 -32.36 43.19
N SER A 498 0.09 -32.85 42.18
CA SER A 498 0.98 -34.00 42.36
C SER A 498 2.20 -33.59 43.20
N GLU A 499 2.30 -34.08 44.43
CA GLU A 499 3.32 -33.65 45.39
C GLU A 499 4.75 -34.07 45.00
N LEU A 500 5.70 -33.14 45.10
CA LEU A 500 7.13 -33.45 45.07
C LEU A 500 7.55 -34.11 46.40
N CYS A 501 7.86 -35.40 46.37
CA CYS A 501 8.51 -36.09 47.49
C CYS A 501 9.72 -36.92 46.97
N PRO A 502 10.95 -36.73 47.50
CA PRO A 502 12.16 -37.25 46.86
C PRO A 502 12.60 -38.63 47.39
N GLN A 503 13.21 -39.43 46.51
CA GLN A 503 14.18 -40.46 46.91
C GLN A 503 15.51 -40.28 46.17
N ARG A 504 16.60 -40.71 46.83
CA ARG A 504 17.98 -40.28 46.53
C ARG A 504 18.91 -41.49 46.43
N ILE A 505 19.83 -41.41 45.46
CA ILE A 505 21.18 -42.04 45.46
C ILE A 505 21.22 -43.57 45.29
N GLY A 506 21.98 -44.04 44.29
CA GLY A 506 22.18 -45.48 44.02
C GLY A 506 23.35 -45.88 43.10
N GLN A 507 24.38 -45.01 42.97
CA GLN A 507 25.74 -45.27 42.43
C GLN A 507 25.97 -46.32 41.30
N CYS A 508 26.54 -45.88 40.16
CA CYS A 508 27.96 -46.17 39.87
C CYS A 508 28.53 -45.46 38.62
N ASN A 509 29.66 -44.77 38.82
CA ASN A 509 30.93 -44.77 38.06
C ASN A 509 31.02 -45.43 36.66
N SER A 510 31.84 -44.94 35.70
CA SER A 510 32.70 -43.73 35.67
C SER A 510 33.43 -43.55 34.32
N SER A 511 33.85 -42.29 34.03
CA SER A 511 35.14 -41.88 33.41
C SER A 511 35.58 -42.30 31.99
N ILE A 512 36.53 -41.66 31.28
CA ILE A 512 37.06 -40.27 31.03
C ILE A 512 37.79 -40.41 29.64
N TRP A 513 38.06 -39.30 28.91
CA TRP A 513 39.21 -39.05 28.00
C TRP A 513 38.93 -38.64 26.53
N ARG A 514 39.96 -38.02 25.94
CA ARG A 514 40.02 -37.32 24.64
C ARG A 514 40.87 -38.09 23.62
N SER A 515 40.95 -37.51 22.41
CA SER A 515 42.14 -37.34 21.55
C SER A 515 42.46 -38.32 20.40
N SER A 516 42.31 -37.78 19.18
CA SER A 516 43.29 -37.74 18.07
C SER A 516 43.93 -39.01 17.44
N THR A 517 43.51 -39.26 16.18
CA THR A 517 44.34 -39.50 14.96
C THR A 517 45.14 -40.80 14.74
N THR A 518 45.28 -41.16 13.45
CA THR A 518 46.14 -42.23 12.82
C THR A 518 45.72 -43.69 13.04
N SER A 519 45.85 -44.65 12.09
CA SER A 519 46.20 -44.62 10.63
C SER A 519 45.94 -45.99 9.94
N SER A 520 45.79 -46.02 8.59
CA SER A 520 45.88 -47.19 7.66
C SER A 520 44.93 -48.41 7.90
N GLY A 521 44.40 -49.17 6.94
CA GLY A 521 44.55 -49.45 5.49
C GLY A 521 43.86 -50.82 5.21
N PRO A 522 43.93 -51.51 4.03
CA PRO A 522 44.57 -51.21 2.74
C PRO A 522 43.58 -51.30 1.51
N ARG A 523 44.08 -51.60 0.29
CA ARG A 523 43.33 -51.68 -1.00
C ARG A 523 43.19 -53.10 -1.57
N VAL A 524 42.29 -53.30 -2.55
CA VAL A 524 42.34 -54.34 -3.62
C VAL A 524 42.00 -53.69 -4.99
N HIS A 525 42.33 -54.31 -6.14
CA HIS A 525 42.44 -53.67 -7.47
C HIS A 525 41.86 -54.49 -8.67
N ALA A 526 41.27 -53.77 -9.65
CA ALA A 526 41.35 -54.00 -11.13
C ALA A 526 40.77 -55.31 -11.75
N PRO A 527 40.83 -55.55 -13.09
CA PRO A 527 40.90 -54.66 -14.29
C PRO A 527 39.81 -54.97 -15.37
N GLY A 528 39.92 -54.40 -16.59
CA GLY A 528 39.16 -54.78 -17.81
C GLY A 528 40.07 -55.06 -19.03
N LEU A 529 39.52 -55.37 -20.22
CA LEU A 529 40.26 -55.70 -21.46
C LEU A 529 39.49 -55.39 -22.78
N GLN A 530 40.15 -55.49 -23.95
CA GLN A 530 39.73 -54.96 -25.28
C GLN A 530 40.03 -55.93 -26.46
N LEU A 531 39.70 -55.48 -27.70
CA LEU A 531 40.20 -55.87 -29.06
C LEU A 531 39.37 -56.93 -29.86
N SER A 532 39.30 -56.96 -31.21
CA SER A 532 39.52 -56.00 -32.34
C SER A 532 39.15 -56.69 -33.70
N SER A 533 39.27 -56.22 -34.97
CA SER A 533 39.73 -54.99 -35.67
C SER A 533 39.25 -54.97 -37.16
N ARG A 534 39.44 -53.85 -37.91
CA ARG A 534 39.54 -53.75 -39.42
C ARG A 534 38.22 -54.04 -40.22
N PHE A 535 38.02 -53.80 -41.54
CA PHE A 535 38.63 -53.03 -42.68
C PHE A 535 37.56 -52.98 -43.84
N SER A 536 37.58 -52.22 -44.96
CA SER A 536 38.28 -50.97 -45.40
C SER A 536 37.82 -50.49 -46.80
N LYS A 537 37.81 -49.16 -47.06
CA LYS A 537 37.80 -48.40 -48.37
C LYS A 537 36.92 -48.84 -49.57
N ALA A 538 36.03 -47.93 -50.01
CA ALA A 538 35.85 -47.48 -51.42
C ALA A 538 35.00 -46.18 -51.47
N ALA A 539 35.07 -45.36 -52.53
CA ALA A 539 34.27 -44.12 -52.66
C ALA A 539 34.04 -43.66 -54.13
N ILE A 540 32.82 -43.21 -54.44
CA ILE A 540 32.41 -42.45 -55.65
C ILE A 540 31.29 -41.46 -55.24
N PRO A 541 31.26 -40.19 -55.70
CA PRO A 541 30.38 -39.16 -55.16
C PRO A 541 29.00 -39.07 -55.82
N ARG A 542 28.04 -38.48 -55.09
CA ARG A 542 26.86 -37.78 -55.63
C ARG A 542 26.70 -36.46 -54.88
N GLY A 543 26.45 -35.37 -55.61
CA GLY A 543 26.42 -34.02 -55.04
C GLY A 543 25.17 -33.78 -54.19
N THR A 544 25.35 -33.20 -53.01
CA THR A 544 24.27 -32.57 -52.24
C THR A 544 23.89 -31.25 -52.89
N VAL A 545 22.65 -31.15 -53.39
CA VAL A 545 22.03 -29.85 -53.61
C VAL A 545 21.88 -29.17 -52.26
N ALA A 546 22.32 -27.92 -52.14
CA ALA A 546 22.10 -27.13 -50.94
C ALA A 546 20.60 -26.81 -50.82
N MET A 547 19.90 -27.54 -49.95
CA MET A 547 18.56 -27.16 -49.50
C MET A 547 18.70 -25.79 -48.81
N ALA A 548 18.04 -24.77 -49.34
CA ALA A 548 17.95 -23.49 -48.65
C ALA A 548 17.24 -23.71 -47.30
N ALA A 549 17.79 -23.13 -46.22
CA ALA A 549 17.13 -23.17 -44.92
C ALA A 549 15.78 -22.41 -45.02
N GLY A 550 14.73 -23.00 -44.47
CA GLY A 550 13.44 -22.32 -44.33
C GLY A 550 13.54 -21.10 -43.40
N PRO A 551 12.53 -20.20 -43.41
CA PRO A 551 12.53 -19.02 -42.55
C PRO A 551 12.63 -19.40 -41.06
N LYS A 552 13.42 -18.62 -40.33
CA LYS A 552 13.72 -18.79 -38.89
C LYS A 552 12.51 -18.48 -37.98
N GLY A 553 11.55 -17.72 -38.50
CA GLY A 553 10.34 -17.25 -37.84
C GLY A 553 9.64 -16.15 -38.63
N LYS A 554 8.59 -15.54 -38.07
CA LYS A 554 7.90 -14.38 -38.68
C LYS A 554 8.05 -13.11 -37.84
N ALA A 555 8.25 -11.98 -38.53
CA ALA A 555 8.26 -10.65 -37.93
C ALA A 555 7.09 -9.82 -38.47
N LEU A 556 6.19 -9.36 -37.60
CA LEU A 556 5.07 -8.48 -37.93
C LEU A 556 5.45 -7.02 -37.67
N LEU A 557 5.42 -6.19 -38.71
CA LEU A 557 5.74 -4.75 -38.64
C LEU A 557 4.49 -3.92 -38.99
N SER A 558 4.04 -3.07 -38.08
CA SER A 558 2.90 -2.17 -38.29
C SER A 558 3.14 -0.85 -37.56
N VAL A 559 3.76 0.11 -38.23
CA VAL A 559 4.26 1.35 -37.62
C VAL A 559 3.70 2.62 -38.28
N SER A 560 3.33 3.59 -37.44
CA SER A 560 2.99 4.94 -37.87
C SER A 560 4.26 5.72 -38.21
N ASP A 561 5.19 5.83 -37.26
CA ASP A 561 6.53 6.38 -37.44
C ASP A 561 7.45 5.35 -38.10
N LYS A 562 8.05 5.75 -39.23
CA LYS A 562 8.84 4.89 -40.14
C LYS A 562 10.34 5.16 -40.06
N ARG A 563 10.81 5.96 -39.09
CA ARG A 563 12.25 6.16 -38.85
C ARG A 563 12.96 4.81 -38.72
N ASP A 564 14.00 4.63 -39.52
CA ASP A 564 14.86 3.44 -39.57
C ASP A 564 14.17 2.08 -39.85
N LEU A 565 12.89 2.09 -40.24
CA LEU A 565 12.09 0.88 -40.54
C LEU A 565 12.76 -0.03 -41.59
N ALA A 566 13.30 0.55 -42.67
CA ALA A 566 13.97 -0.23 -43.72
C ALA A 566 15.24 -0.93 -43.21
N LYS A 567 16.05 -0.25 -42.37
CA LYS A 567 17.26 -0.84 -41.76
C LYS A 567 16.92 -2.02 -40.86
N LEU A 568 15.87 -1.87 -40.04
CA LEU A 568 15.36 -2.94 -39.19
C LEU A 568 14.90 -4.14 -40.03
N ALA A 569 14.09 -3.89 -41.05
CA ALA A 569 13.53 -4.93 -41.90
C ALA A 569 14.62 -5.68 -42.69
N GLU A 570 15.60 -4.97 -43.27
CA GLU A 570 16.81 -5.57 -43.84
C GLU A 570 17.53 -6.48 -42.82
N GLY A 571 17.69 -6.02 -41.57
CA GLY A 571 18.33 -6.79 -40.51
C GLY A 571 17.56 -8.07 -40.15
N LEU A 572 16.23 -7.98 -40.07
CA LEU A 572 15.35 -9.12 -39.84
C LEU A 572 15.42 -10.14 -41.00
N THR A 573 15.41 -9.68 -42.25
CA THR A 573 15.59 -10.55 -43.43
C THR A 573 16.98 -11.21 -43.43
N LYS A 574 18.05 -10.48 -43.09
CA LYS A 574 19.42 -11.03 -42.94
C LYS A 574 19.52 -12.06 -41.81
N GLN A 575 18.69 -11.94 -40.77
CA GLN A 575 18.53 -12.94 -39.70
C GLN A 575 17.59 -14.10 -40.06
N GLY A 576 17.00 -14.12 -41.27
CA GLY A 576 16.16 -15.20 -41.78
C GLY A 576 14.67 -15.12 -41.41
N TYR A 577 14.17 -13.96 -40.97
CA TYR A 577 12.75 -13.77 -40.69
C TYR A 577 11.94 -13.44 -41.95
N GLU A 578 10.75 -14.03 -42.08
CA GLU A 578 9.73 -13.57 -43.02
C GLU A 578 9.11 -12.26 -42.50
N LEU A 579 9.05 -11.24 -43.36
CA LEU A 579 8.42 -9.96 -43.04
C LEU A 579 6.92 -10.01 -43.33
N VAL A 580 6.09 -9.73 -42.32
CA VAL A 580 4.65 -9.54 -42.44
C VAL A 580 4.32 -8.08 -42.13
N SER A 581 3.47 -7.43 -42.93
CA SER A 581 3.11 -6.03 -42.68
C SER A 581 1.71 -5.66 -43.20
N THR A 582 1.30 -4.40 -42.96
CA THR A 582 -0.05 -3.88 -43.25
C THR A 582 0.05 -2.52 -43.94
N GLY A 583 -0.78 -2.30 -44.96
CA GLY A 583 -1.07 -1.00 -45.57
C GLY A 583 0.17 -0.13 -45.84
N GLY A 584 0.22 1.04 -45.21
CA GLY A 584 1.30 2.02 -45.39
C GLY A 584 2.67 1.60 -44.84
N SER A 585 2.76 0.59 -43.96
CA SER A 585 4.05 0.00 -43.57
C SER A 585 4.56 -0.97 -44.65
N ALA A 586 3.67 -1.83 -45.16
CA ALA A 586 4.01 -2.79 -46.21
C ALA A 586 4.50 -2.09 -47.48
N ARG A 587 3.79 -1.04 -47.92
CA ARG A 587 4.18 -0.25 -49.10
C ARG A 587 5.58 0.36 -48.92
N SER A 588 5.87 0.99 -47.78
CA SER A 588 7.18 1.59 -47.50
C SER A 588 8.34 0.60 -47.50
N LEU A 589 8.08 -0.68 -47.20
CA LEU A 589 9.07 -1.76 -47.26
C LEU A 589 9.23 -2.30 -48.70
N GLN A 590 8.13 -2.44 -49.44
CA GLN A 590 8.14 -2.83 -50.86
C GLN A 590 8.83 -1.77 -51.73
N ASP A 591 8.59 -0.48 -51.46
CA ASP A 591 9.30 0.66 -52.09
C ASP A 591 10.80 0.65 -51.78
N SER A 592 11.21 0.01 -50.67
CA SER A 592 12.61 -0.23 -50.29
C SER A 592 13.20 -1.52 -50.90
N GLY A 593 12.46 -2.22 -51.78
CA GLY A 593 12.88 -3.44 -52.45
C GLY A 593 12.80 -4.72 -51.60
N LEU A 594 12.11 -4.70 -50.45
CA LEU A 594 11.98 -5.85 -49.56
C LEU A 594 10.71 -6.66 -49.86
N THR A 595 10.83 -7.98 -49.90
CA THR A 595 9.69 -8.91 -49.97
C THR A 595 8.94 -8.91 -48.64
N VAL A 596 7.63 -8.66 -48.67
CA VAL A 596 6.77 -8.57 -47.48
C VAL A 596 5.43 -9.25 -47.78
N THR A 597 5.05 -10.21 -46.94
CA THR A 597 3.72 -10.82 -46.88
C THR A 597 2.74 -9.81 -46.29
N GLN A 598 1.59 -9.58 -46.92
CA GLN A 598 0.55 -8.70 -46.36
C GLN A 598 -0.27 -9.43 -45.28
N VAL A 599 -0.89 -8.69 -44.36
CA VAL A 599 -1.77 -9.27 -43.33
C VAL A 599 -3.07 -9.82 -43.92
N ASP A 600 -3.58 -9.31 -45.04
CA ASP A 600 -4.74 -9.89 -45.73
C ASP A 600 -4.41 -11.25 -46.37
N GLU A 601 -3.23 -11.40 -46.97
CA GLU A 601 -2.68 -12.70 -47.42
C GLU A 601 -2.54 -13.72 -46.27
N LEU A 602 -2.05 -13.28 -45.11
CA LEU A 602 -1.90 -14.14 -43.92
C LEU A 602 -3.25 -14.55 -43.31
N THR A 603 -4.24 -13.67 -43.33
CA THR A 603 -5.54 -13.90 -42.66
C THR A 603 -6.59 -14.54 -43.57
N GLY A 604 -6.56 -14.26 -44.86
CA GLY A 604 -7.64 -14.53 -45.81
C GLY A 604 -8.76 -13.48 -45.77
N PHE A 605 -8.55 -12.34 -45.10
CA PHE A 605 -9.55 -11.27 -44.93
C PHE A 605 -8.97 -9.89 -45.30
N PRO A 606 -9.67 -9.06 -46.09
CA PRO A 606 -9.20 -7.73 -46.47
C PRO A 606 -9.27 -6.72 -45.31
N GLU A 607 -8.55 -5.60 -45.44
CA GLU A 607 -8.68 -4.43 -44.58
C GLU A 607 -10.11 -3.83 -44.69
N MET A 608 -10.75 -3.58 -43.54
CA MET A 608 -12.15 -3.14 -43.45
C MET A 608 -12.32 -1.89 -42.58
N LEU A 609 -13.43 -1.18 -42.82
CA LEU A 609 -13.84 0.03 -42.08
C LEU A 609 -12.73 1.08 -42.07
N ASP A 610 -12.27 1.47 -43.25
CA ASP A 610 -11.24 2.50 -43.49
C ASP A 610 -9.95 2.29 -42.67
N GLY A 611 -9.59 1.02 -42.47
CA GLY A 611 -8.37 0.60 -41.77
C GLY A 611 -8.50 0.46 -40.26
N ARG A 612 -9.70 0.58 -39.71
CA ARG A 612 -10.02 0.29 -38.29
C ARG A 612 -9.96 -1.21 -37.97
N VAL A 613 -10.23 -2.09 -38.94
CA VAL A 613 -10.17 -3.56 -38.78
C VAL A 613 -9.25 -4.17 -39.83
N LYS A 614 -8.04 -4.53 -39.41
CA LYS A 614 -7.00 -5.15 -40.27
C LYS A 614 -6.18 -6.25 -39.59
N THR A 615 -5.78 -6.06 -38.33
CA THR A 615 -4.93 -7.00 -37.57
C THR A 615 -5.67 -7.79 -36.50
N LEU A 616 -6.94 -7.44 -36.21
CA LEU A 616 -7.80 -8.02 -35.17
C LEU A 616 -8.37 -9.39 -35.59
N HIS A 617 -7.50 -10.33 -35.98
CA HIS A 617 -7.89 -11.63 -36.53
C HIS A 617 -7.19 -12.80 -35.80
N PRO A 618 -7.85 -13.97 -35.60
CA PRO A 618 -7.26 -15.12 -34.92
C PRO A 618 -5.95 -15.63 -35.54
N LYS A 619 -5.78 -15.59 -36.87
CA LYS A 619 -4.50 -15.97 -37.51
C LYS A 619 -3.33 -15.06 -37.12
N VAL A 620 -3.57 -13.83 -36.69
CA VAL A 620 -2.53 -12.90 -36.20
C VAL A 620 -2.35 -13.07 -34.69
N HIS A 621 -3.41 -12.90 -33.90
CA HIS A 621 -3.31 -12.94 -32.44
C HIS A 621 -3.00 -14.35 -31.90
N GLY A 622 -3.44 -15.42 -32.57
CA GLY A 622 -3.06 -16.80 -32.25
C GLY A 622 -1.57 -17.06 -32.52
N GLY A 623 -1.03 -16.59 -33.65
CA GLY A 623 0.39 -16.70 -33.97
C GLY A 623 1.29 -15.99 -32.95
N ILE A 624 0.81 -14.88 -32.38
CA ILE A 624 1.50 -14.14 -31.31
C ILE A 624 1.34 -14.85 -29.94
N LEU A 625 0.12 -15.21 -29.55
CA LEU A 625 -0.21 -15.78 -28.22
C LEU A 625 0.05 -17.28 -28.10
N GLY A 626 0.45 -17.94 -29.17
CA GLY A 626 0.88 -19.34 -29.18
C GLY A 626 2.12 -19.56 -28.33
N LYS A 627 1.98 -20.25 -27.19
CA LYS A 627 3.11 -20.73 -26.40
C LYS A 627 3.82 -21.85 -27.17
N ARG A 628 5.11 -21.71 -27.49
CA ARG A 628 5.88 -22.71 -28.24
C ARG A 628 6.16 -23.98 -27.43
N LYS A 629 6.12 -23.91 -26.10
CA LYS A 629 6.41 -25.01 -25.17
C LYS A 629 5.16 -25.77 -24.69
N ASP A 630 3.97 -25.33 -25.07
CA ASP A 630 2.70 -25.90 -24.62
C ASP A 630 2.07 -26.74 -25.73
N THR A 631 2.03 -28.06 -25.55
CA THR A 631 1.55 -29.01 -26.57
C THR A 631 0.13 -28.69 -27.02
N SER A 632 -0.75 -28.28 -26.10
CA SER A 632 -2.16 -27.98 -26.42
C SER A 632 -2.30 -26.74 -27.30
N HIS A 633 -1.43 -25.74 -27.09
CA HIS A 633 -1.34 -24.59 -27.99
C HIS A 633 -0.80 -25.00 -29.36
N GLN A 634 0.23 -25.84 -29.45
CA GLN A 634 0.80 -26.28 -30.73
C GLN A 634 -0.19 -27.11 -31.56
N GLU A 635 -0.92 -28.04 -30.93
CA GLU A 635 -1.99 -28.81 -31.57
C GLU A 635 -3.11 -27.91 -32.11
N ALA A 636 -3.56 -26.92 -31.33
CA ALA A 636 -4.59 -25.97 -31.75
C ALA A 636 -4.13 -25.04 -32.90
N LEU A 637 -2.87 -24.58 -32.88
CA LEU A 637 -2.29 -23.79 -33.98
C LEU A 637 -2.24 -24.60 -35.27
N GLN A 638 -1.80 -25.86 -35.20
CA GLN A 638 -1.74 -26.75 -36.36
C GLN A 638 -3.13 -27.07 -36.91
N ALA A 639 -4.10 -27.37 -36.04
CA ALA A 639 -5.49 -27.70 -36.42
C ALA A 639 -6.25 -26.54 -37.08
N HIS A 640 -5.81 -25.30 -36.87
CA HIS A 640 -6.42 -24.08 -37.43
C HIS A 640 -5.53 -23.35 -38.44
N GLU A 641 -4.45 -23.97 -38.90
CA GLU A 641 -3.51 -23.41 -39.90
C GLU A 641 -2.95 -22.03 -39.49
N ILE A 642 -2.62 -21.86 -38.20
CA ILE A 642 -2.11 -20.61 -37.64
C ILE A 642 -0.58 -20.68 -37.52
N GLY A 643 0.12 -19.89 -38.32
CA GLY A 643 1.58 -19.71 -38.21
C GLY A 643 1.98 -18.85 -37.01
N LEU A 644 3.11 -19.17 -36.38
CA LEU A 644 3.70 -18.39 -35.29
C LEU A 644 4.22 -17.02 -35.77
N ILE A 645 4.26 -16.06 -34.85
CA ILE A 645 4.85 -14.72 -35.02
C ILE A 645 5.76 -14.44 -33.83
N ASP A 646 7.06 -14.23 -34.10
CA ASP A 646 8.16 -14.25 -33.12
C ASP A 646 8.70 -12.85 -32.79
N VAL A 647 8.49 -11.90 -33.71
CA VAL A 647 8.83 -10.48 -33.53
C VAL A 647 7.60 -9.63 -33.90
N VAL A 648 7.25 -8.65 -33.07
CA VAL A 648 6.14 -7.72 -33.28
C VAL A 648 6.64 -6.29 -33.08
N VAL A 649 6.63 -5.49 -34.14
CA VAL A 649 7.15 -4.12 -34.15
C VAL A 649 6.03 -3.16 -34.48
N VAL A 650 5.58 -2.40 -33.48
CA VAL A 650 4.38 -1.57 -33.56
C VAL A 650 4.56 -0.29 -32.75
N ASN A 651 4.51 0.86 -33.42
CA ASN A 651 4.36 2.16 -32.78
C ASN A 651 3.01 2.78 -33.20
N LEU A 652 2.34 3.41 -32.24
CA LEU A 652 0.95 3.81 -32.34
C LEU A 652 0.75 5.07 -33.20
N TYR A 653 -0.50 5.35 -33.58
CA TYR A 653 -0.87 6.64 -34.18
C TYR A 653 -0.53 7.79 -33.21
N PRO A 654 -0.10 8.97 -33.71
CA PRO A 654 0.51 10.02 -32.90
C PRO A 654 -0.51 10.88 -32.13
N PHE A 655 -1.52 10.25 -31.52
CA PHE A 655 -2.70 10.90 -30.92
C PHE A 655 -2.36 12.13 -30.07
N ARG A 656 -1.38 12.03 -29.15
CA ARG A 656 -0.92 13.17 -28.34
C ARG A 656 -0.51 14.36 -29.19
N GLN A 657 0.33 14.14 -30.21
CA GLN A 657 0.83 15.18 -31.11
C GLN A 657 -0.30 15.80 -31.93
N THR A 658 -1.32 15.02 -32.28
CA THR A 658 -2.51 15.52 -32.98
C THR A 658 -3.34 16.44 -32.08
N VAL A 659 -3.70 16.01 -30.86
CA VAL A 659 -4.55 16.82 -29.97
C VAL A 659 -3.82 18.00 -29.33
N THR A 660 -2.48 17.98 -29.26
CA THR A 660 -1.65 19.13 -28.86
C THR A 660 -1.12 19.96 -30.04
N ALA A 661 -1.64 19.78 -31.25
CA ALA A 661 -1.25 20.59 -32.40
C ALA A 661 -1.75 22.04 -32.26
N SER A 662 -0.98 23.01 -32.79
CA SER A 662 -1.32 24.44 -32.72
C SER A 662 -2.65 24.80 -33.40
N GLN A 663 -3.07 23.99 -34.37
CA GLN A 663 -4.45 23.91 -34.83
C GLN A 663 -5.00 22.58 -34.34
N GLN A 664 -5.95 22.61 -33.40
CA GLN A 664 -6.56 21.39 -32.89
C GLN A 664 -7.44 20.71 -33.96
N PRO A 665 -7.47 19.37 -34.01
CA PRO A 665 -8.35 18.59 -34.88
C PRO A 665 -9.83 18.81 -34.50
N SER A 666 -10.77 18.47 -35.39
CA SER A 666 -12.15 18.29 -34.95
C SER A 666 -12.27 17.04 -34.05
N PHE A 667 -13.36 16.95 -33.28
CA PHE A 667 -13.63 15.77 -32.46
C PHE A 667 -13.63 14.46 -33.28
N ALA A 668 -14.12 14.50 -34.52
CA ALA A 668 -14.12 13.34 -35.43
C ALA A 668 -12.69 12.98 -35.87
N ASP A 669 -11.90 13.96 -36.32
CA ASP A 669 -10.52 13.72 -36.79
C ASP A 669 -9.63 13.18 -35.67
N ALA A 670 -9.84 13.64 -34.42
CA ALA A 670 -9.17 13.13 -33.24
C ALA A 670 -9.57 11.68 -32.91
N VAL A 671 -10.86 11.33 -33.05
CA VAL A 671 -11.34 9.96 -32.84
C VAL A 671 -10.77 8.98 -33.87
N GLU A 672 -10.54 9.39 -35.12
CA GLU A 672 -9.84 8.52 -36.10
C GLU A 672 -8.34 8.33 -35.80
N GLN A 673 -7.74 9.11 -34.89
CA GLN A 673 -6.37 8.88 -34.39
C GLN A 673 -6.30 7.89 -33.20
N ILE A 674 -7.44 7.34 -32.75
CA ILE A 674 -7.49 6.33 -31.69
C ILE A 674 -7.23 4.94 -32.30
N ASP A 675 -6.00 4.44 -32.16
CA ASP A 675 -5.58 3.15 -32.67
C ASP A 675 -6.09 2.01 -31.79
N ILE A 676 -6.80 1.05 -32.39
CA ILE A 676 -7.32 -0.16 -31.73
C ILE A 676 -6.45 -1.39 -32.05
N GLY A 677 -5.89 -1.46 -33.26
CA GLY A 677 -5.12 -2.60 -33.72
C GLY A 677 -3.71 -2.63 -33.13
N GLY A 678 -3.07 -1.47 -33.02
CA GLY A 678 -1.75 -1.31 -32.43
C GLY A 678 -1.68 -1.76 -30.96
N PRO A 679 -2.50 -1.22 -30.04
CA PRO A 679 -2.47 -1.62 -28.64
C PRO A 679 -2.84 -3.10 -28.44
N ALA A 680 -3.72 -3.65 -29.28
CA ALA A 680 -4.06 -5.07 -29.26
C ALA A 680 -2.85 -5.96 -29.63
N LEU A 681 -2.09 -5.60 -30.66
CA LEU A 681 -0.87 -6.31 -31.05
C LEU A 681 0.23 -6.20 -29.97
N ILE A 682 0.48 -4.98 -29.48
CA ILE A 682 1.50 -4.70 -28.46
C ILE A 682 1.21 -5.51 -27.18
N ARG A 683 -0.03 -5.46 -26.67
CA ARG A 683 -0.44 -6.19 -25.45
C ARG A 683 -0.41 -7.70 -25.64
N ALA A 684 -0.75 -8.21 -26.84
CA ALA A 684 -0.65 -9.64 -27.13
C ALA A 684 0.81 -10.13 -27.13
N ALA A 685 1.71 -9.38 -27.76
CA ALA A 685 3.13 -9.73 -27.83
C ALA A 685 3.84 -9.60 -26.46
N ALA A 686 3.55 -8.52 -25.71
CA ALA A 686 4.07 -8.33 -24.35
C ALA A 686 3.56 -9.39 -23.36
N LYS A 687 2.32 -9.89 -23.54
CA LYS A 687 1.79 -11.02 -22.76
C LYS A 687 2.57 -12.31 -23.01
N ASN A 688 3.00 -12.58 -24.25
CA ASN A 688 3.73 -13.81 -24.62
C ASN A 688 5.26 -13.61 -24.74
N HIS A 689 5.83 -12.69 -23.95
CA HIS A 689 7.24 -12.29 -24.05
C HIS A 689 8.26 -13.38 -23.71
N GLU A 690 7.85 -14.53 -23.16
CA GLU A 690 8.76 -15.68 -23.05
C GLU A 690 9.24 -16.13 -24.43
N ASP A 691 8.37 -15.98 -25.43
CA ASP A 691 8.46 -16.55 -26.78
C ASP A 691 8.52 -15.48 -27.89
N VAL A 692 8.04 -14.24 -27.62
CA VAL A 692 7.91 -13.17 -28.62
C VAL A 692 8.71 -11.91 -28.22
N TYR A 693 9.38 -11.28 -29.19
CA TYR A 693 9.96 -9.95 -29.03
C TYR A 693 8.93 -8.87 -29.41
N VAL A 694 8.66 -7.92 -28.53
CA VAL A 694 7.77 -6.77 -28.79
C VAL A 694 8.58 -5.47 -28.81
N VAL A 695 8.47 -4.64 -29.85
CA VAL A 695 9.19 -3.36 -29.93
C VAL A 695 8.25 -2.23 -30.32
N VAL A 696 8.28 -1.15 -29.52
CA VAL A 696 7.38 0.02 -29.63
C VAL A 696 8.10 1.33 -29.92
N ASP A 697 9.42 1.30 -30.08
CA ASP A 697 10.29 2.47 -30.20
C ASP A 697 11.46 2.17 -31.15
N PRO A 698 11.73 3.00 -32.18
CA PRO A 698 12.91 2.87 -33.04
C PRO A 698 14.25 2.78 -32.30
N ALA A 699 14.36 3.34 -31.09
CA ALA A 699 15.59 3.26 -30.29
C ALA A 699 15.96 1.83 -29.84
N ASP A 700 15.03 0.87 -29.88
CA ASP A 700 15.31 -0.54 -29.56
C ASP A 700 15.57 -1.41 -30.81
N TYR A 701 15.58 -0.84 -32.02
CA TYR A 701 15.75 -1.60 -33.28
C TYR A 701 17.13 -2.25 -33.41
N GLU A 702 18.20 -1.50 -33.16
CA GLU A 702 19.58 -2.01 -33.23
C GLU A 702 19.87 -3.04 -32.11
N PRO A 703 19.55 -2.78 -30.82
CA PRO A 703 19.64 -3.79 -29.76
C PRO A 703 18.82 -5.07 -30.01
N LEU A 704 17.67 -4.98 -30.71
CA LEU A 704 16.93 -6.17 -31.13
C LEU A 704 17.74 -6.99 -32.15
N LEU A 705 18.31 -6.37 -33.17
CA LEU A 705 19.08 -7.07 -34.21
C LEU A 705 20.33 -7.75 -33.65
N GLU A 706 21.01 -7.12 -32.69
CA GLU A 706 22.10 -7.74 -31.92
C GLU A 706 21.60 -8.98 -31.15
N GLN A 707 20.52 -8.84 -30.38
CA GLN A 707 19.99 -9.95 -29.57
C GLN A 707 19.49 -11.11 -30.44
N LEU A 708 18.92 -10.86 -31.62
CA LEU A 708 18.46 -11.90 -32.56
C LEU A 708 19.60 -12.71 -33.22
N GLY A 709 20.83 -12.19 -33.18
CA GLY A 709 22.05 -12.90 -33.59
C GLY A 709 22.70 -13.73 -32.48
N SER A 710 22.20 -13.65 -31.24
CA SER A 710 22.72 -14.36 -30.07
C SER A 710 21.91 -15.64 -29.74
N ASP A 711 22.31 -16.37 -28.70
CA ASP A 711 21.51 -17.48 -28.17
C ASP A 711 20.19 -16.97 -27.56
N ALA A 712 19.08 -17.27 -28.23
CA ALA A 712 17.73 -16.89 -27.83
C ALA A 712 17.25 -17.54 -26.51
N GLY A 713 17.89 -18.64 -26.09
CA GLY A 713 17.66 -19.32 -24.81
C GLY A 713 18.37 -18.65 -23.63
N SER A 714 19.40 -17.83 -23.88
CA SER A 714 20.21 -17.20 -22.84
C SER A 714 19.41 -16.33 -21.85
N SER A 715 19.90 -16.22 -20.62
CA SER A 715 19.31 -15.35 -19.60
C SER A 715 19.26 -13.89 -20.05
N GLN A 716 20.28 -13.41 -20.78
CA GLN A 716 20.31 -12.07 -21.36
C GLN A 716 19.12 -11.85 -22.32
N ALA A 717 18.86 -12.78 -23.24
CA ALA A 717 17.72 -12.70 -24.16
C ALA A 717 16.37 -12.69 -23.42
N GLN A 718 16.23 -13.48 -22.34
CA GLN A 718 15.03 -13.49 -21.49
C GLN A 718 14.84 -12.15 -20.75
N HIS A 719 15.90 -11.58 -20.18
CA HIS A 719 15.86 -10.25 -19.55
C HIS A 719 15.53 -9.15 -20.56
N PHE A 720 16.07 -9.22 -21.78
CA PHE A 720 15.78 -8.27 -22.85
C PHE A 720 14.31 -8.33 -23.28
N ARG A 721 13.73 -9.53 -23.48
CA ARG A 721 12.29 -9.69 -23.78
C ARG A 721 11.39 -9.18 -22.64
N ARG A 722 11.78 -9.38 -21.37
CA ARG A 722 11.07 -8.81 -20.21
C ARG A 722 11.13 -7.27 -20.15
N ARG A 723 12.29 -6.66 -20.42
CA ARG A 723 12.44 -5.19 -20.53
C ARG A 723 11.54 -4.62 -21.63
N LEU A 724 11.51 -5.28 -22.79
CA LEU A 724 10.66 -4.92 -23.91
C LEU A 724 9.17 -5.04 -23.57
N ALA A 725 8.74 -6.12 -22.90
CA ALA A 725 7.36 -6.32 -22.47
C ALA A 725 6.88 -5.23 -21.48
N TRP A 726 7.74 -4.85 -20.52
CA TRP A 726 7.47 -3.71 -19.63
C TRP A 726 7.30 -2.40 -20.42
N LYS A 727 8.23 -2.08 -21.33
CA LYS A 727 8.16 -0.87 -22.17
C LYS A 727 6.91 -0.84 -23.05
N ALA A 728 6.51 -2.00 -23.57
CA ALA A 728 5.30 -2.18 -24.36
C ALA A 728 4.01 -1.88 -23.56
N PHE A 729 3.87 -2.42 -22.33
CA PHE A 729 2.73 -2.08 -21.47
C PHE A 729 2.75 -0.62 -21.00
N GLN A 730 3.92 -0.05 -20.69
CA GLN A 730 4.05 1.37 -20.34
C GLN A 730 3.66 2.30 -21.49
N HIS A 731 3.98 1.94 -22.73
CA HIS A 731 3.60 2.69 -23.93
C HIS A 731 2.08 2.73 -24.10
N CYS A 732 1.39 1.58 -24.02
CA CYS A 732 -0.07 1.54 -24.05
C CYS A 732 -0.69 2.33 -22.88
N SER A 733 -0.22 2.14 -21.65
CA SER A 733 -0.73 2.87 -20.47
C SER A 733 -0.63 4.39 -20.64
N SER A 734 0.48 4.88 -21.20
CA SER A 734 0.69 6.32 -21.46
C SER A 734 -0.19 6.85 -22.59
N TYR A 735 -0.44 6.02 -23.61
CA TYR A 735 -1.34 6.32 -24.72
C TYR A 735 -2.81 6.39 -24.25
N ASP A 736 -3.28 5.35 -23.57
CA ASP A 736 -4.64 5.23 -23.03
C ASP A 736 -4.94 6.36 -22.03
N SER A 737 -3.94 6.74 -21.21
CA SER A 737 -4.03 7.92 -20.32
C SER A 737 -4.28 9.23 -21.10
N THR A 738 -3.58 9.41 -22.23
CA THR A 738 -3.71 10.61 -23.07
C THR A 738 -5.08 10.66 -23.76
N VAL A 739 -5.57 9.52 -24.26
CA VAL A 739 -6.91 9.42 -24.88
C VAL A 739 -8.01 9.67 -23.84
N SER A 740 -7.87 9.11 -22.64
CA SER A 740 -8.81 9.32 -21.53
C SER A 740 -8.87 10.79 -21.07
N GLU A 741 -7.71 11.43 -20.89
CA GLU A 741 -7.63 12.85 -20.50
C GLU A 741 -8.20 13.78 -21.58
N TRP A 742 -7.94 13.48 -22.86
CA TRP A 742 -8.58 14.22 -23.96
C TRP A 742 -10.10 14.06 -23.94
N LEU A 743 -10.61 12.82 -23.87
CA LEU A 743 -12.05 12.55 -23.83
C LEU A 743 -12.73 13.24 -22.64
N TRP A 744 -12.10 13.26 -21.46
CA TRP A 744 -12.61 14.01 -20.30
C TRP A 744 -12.71 15.51 -20.58
N SER A 745 -11.69 16.12 -21.21
CA SER A 745 -11.72 17.54 -21.56
C SER A 745 -12.87 17.94 -22.49
N GLN A 746 -13.43 16.99 -23.26
CA GLN A 746 -14.56 17.22 -24.16
C GLN A 746 -15.93 17.14 -23.45
N ILE A 747 -15.99 16.68 -22.19
CA ILE A 747 -17.25 16.44 -21.44
C ILE A 747 -17.30 17.05 -20.03
N GLY A 748 -16.17 17.36 -19.40
CA GLY A 748 -16.08 17.86 -18.03
C GLY A 748 -15.09 19.02 -17.89
N GLY A 749 -15.57 20.26 -18.04
CA GLY A 749 -14.71 21.44 -18.23
C GLY A 749 -13.92 21.95 -17.02
N GLU A 750 -14.41 21.75 -15.79
CA GLU A 750 -13.83 22.40 -14.59
C GLU A 750 -13.59 21.46 -13.39
N ASN A 751 -14.28 20.30 -13.34
CA ASN A 751 -14.19 19.36 -12.23
C ASN A 751 -13.06 18.33 -12.42
N PRO A 752 -12.45 17.83 -11.32
CA PRO A 752 -11.54 16.70 -11.39
C PRO A 752 -12.25 15.45 -11.96
N PRO A 753 -11.58 14.63 -12.78
CA PRO A 753 -12.17 13.40 -13.29
C PRO A 753 -12.35 12.37 -12.16
N PRO A 754 -13.44 11.55 -12.17
CA PRO A 754 -13.68 10.52 -11.15
C PRO A 754 -12.56 9.47 -11.02
N ALA A 755 -11.74 9.31 -12.06
CA ALA A 755 -10.49 8.56 -12.03
C ALA A 755 -9.43 9.34 -12.82
N LEU A 756 -8.20 9.42 -12.29
CA LEU A 756 -7.09 10.14 -12.91
C LEU A 756 -5.90 9.19 -13.11
N THR A 757 -5.20 9.33 -14.24
CA THR A 757 -3.93 8.64 -14.50
C THR A 757 -2.90 9.67 -14.95
N VAL A 758 -1.70 9.61 -14.39
CA VAL A 758 -0.62 10.58 -14.64
C VAL A 758 0.52 9.86 -15.38
N PRO A 759 0.69 10.06 -16.70
CA PRO A 759 1.73 9.39 -17.46
C PRO A 759 3.08 10.07 -17.21
N LEU A 760 3.87 9.50 -16.29
CA LEU A 760 5.20 10.00 -15.94
C LEU A 760 6.30 9.39 -16.82
N GLN A 761 7.21 10.24 -17.33
CA GLN A 761 8.40 9.82 -18.06
C GLN A 761 9.66 10.13 -17.27
N PHE A 762 10.49 9.11 -17.01
CA PHE A 762 11.78 9.24 -16.34
C PHE A 762 12.69 10.21 -17.12
N SER A 763 13.25 11.19 -16.42
CA SER A 763 14.16 12.20 -16.98
C SER A 763 15.58 12.04 -16.45
N ALA A 764 15.76 11.85 -15.13
CA ALA A 764 17.08 11.70 -14.53
C ALA A 764 17.02 10.84 -13.25
N GLY A 765 18.09 10.08 -12.98
CA GLY A 765 18.34 9.55 -11.63
C GLY A 765 18.88 10.69 -10.76
N LEU A 766 18.43 10.78 -9.51
CA LEU A 766 18.94 11.77 -8.55
C LEU A 766 19.87 11.09 -7.56
N ARG A 767 20.91 11.82 -7.13
CA ARG A 767 21.90 11.29 -6.18
C ARG A 767 21.27 10.82 -4.86
N TYR A 768 20.20 11.50 -4.44
CA TYR A 768 19.32 11.16 -3.32
C TYR A 768 18.06 12.06 -3.35
N GLY A 769 17.07 11.75 -2.50
CA GLY A 769 15.85 12.52 -2.26
C GLY A 769 16.08 13.76 -1.41
N GLU A 770 15.22 14.06 -0.45
CA GLU A 770 15.44 15.19 0.48
C GLU A 770 16.72 15.01 1.30
N ASN A 771 17.01 13.75 1.68
CA ASN A 771 18.11 13.36 2.55
C ASN A 771 18.99 12.26 1.89
N PRO A 772 20.32 12.21 2.15
CA PRO A 772 21.25 11.28 1.51
C PRO A 772 20.96 9.77 1.60
N HIS A 773 20.07 9.34 2.48
CA HIS A 773 19.68 7.93 2.64
C HIS A 773 18.46 7.52 1.78
N GLN A 774 17.76 8.49 1.17
CA GLN A 774 16.59 8.24 0.33
C GLN A 774 17.03 8.16 -1.14
N PRO A 775 16.81 7.05 -1.87
CA PRO A 775 16.99 7.05 -3.32
C PRO A 775 15.90 7.90 -4.00
N ALA A 776 16.22 8.56 -5.12
CA ALA A 776 15.24 9.35 -5.86
C ALA A 776 15.52 9.42 -7.36
N ALA A 777 14.52 9.83 -8.12
CA ALA A 777 14.58 10.10 -9.55
C ALA A 777 13.66 11.28 -9.89
N PHE A 778 13.98 12.00 -10.96
CA PHE A 778 13.15 13.05 -11.52
C PHE A 778 12.36 12.53 -12.73
N TYR A 779 11.07 12.85 -12.75
CA TYR A 779 10.12 12.48 -13.79
C TYR A 779 9.44 13.73 -14.34
N THR A 780 9.13 13.72 -15.63
CA THR A 780 8.29 14.72 -16.30
C THR A 780 6.87 14.19 -16.46
N ASP A 781 5.86 15.03 -16.22
CA ASP A 781 4.46 14.72 -16.52
C ASP A 781 4.24 14.86 -18.04
N GLN A 782 3.76 13.79 -18.70
CA GLN A 782 3.47 13.74 -20.13
C GLN A 782 1.97 13.86 -20.44
N SER A 783 1.16 14.26 -19.47
CA SER A 783 -0.25 14.62 -19.68
C SER A 783 -0.44 15.73 -20.71
N LEU A 784 -1.70 15.91 -21.12
CA LEU A 784 -2.17 17.05 -21.88
C LEU A 784 -2.27 18.29 -20.99
N ALA A 785 -2.64 18.13 -19.72
CA ALA A 785 -2.76 19.24 -18.76
C ALA A 785 -1.45 20.04 -18.60
N GLU A 786 -0.29 19.37 -18.62
CA GLU A 786 1.04 20.01 -18.53
C GLU A 786 1.68 20.32 -19.89
N HIS A 787 1.02 20.02 -21.02
CA HIS A 787 1.59 20.27 -22.33
C HIS A 787 1.86 21.78 -22.56
N SER A 788 3.12 22.11 -22.85
CA SER A 788 3.59 23.49 -23.07
C SER A 788 3.33 24.49 -21.93
N LYS A 789 2.99 24.02 -20.71
CA LYS A 789 2.68 24.88 -19.55
C LYS A 789 3.88 25.61 -18.94
N GLY A 790 5.11 25.19 -19.22
CA GLY A 790 6.34 25.78 -18.67
C GLY A 790 6.73 25.23 -17.29
N GLY A 791 7.44 26.04 -16.49
CA GLY A 791 7.92 25.66 -15.16
C GLY A 791 9.24 24.86 -15.16
N VAL A 792 9.79 24.63 -13.96
CA VAL A 792 11.17 24.12 -13.78
C VAL A 792 11.37 22.70 -14.33
N ALA A 793 10.30 21.90 -14.42
CA ALA A 793 10.34 20.59 -15.07
C ALA A 793 10.70 20.63 -16.57
N THR A 794 10.66 21.81 -17.19
CA THR A 794 11.04 22.05 -18.60
C THR A 794 12.30 22.90 -18.75
N ALA A 795 13.04 23.15 -17.66
CA ALA A 795 14.19 24.04 -17.65
C ALA A 795 15.41 23.46 -18.39
N THR A 796 16.12 24.31 -19.13
CA THR A 796 17.43 23.98 -19.74
C THR A 796 18.54 24.32 -18.75
N GLN A 797 19.35 23.32 -18.38
CA GLN A 797 20.54 23.54 -17.55
C GLN A 797 21.76 23.85 -18.42
N HIS A 798 22.21 25.11 -18.40
CA HIS A 798 23.34 25.60 -19.20
C HIS A 798 24.73 25.37 -18.57
N HIS A 799 24.79 25.03 -17.28
CA HIS A 799 26.04 24.92 -16.51
C HIS A 799 25.85 24.17 -15.19
N GLY A 800 26.96 23.75 -14.56
CA GLY A 800 26.99 23.29 -13.17
C GLY A 800 26.98 21.77 -12.97
N ARG A 801 26.65 21.34 -11.75
CA ARG A 801 26.45 19.92 -11.39
C ARG A 801 25.00 19.48 -11.66
N GLU A 802 24.77 18.18 -11.72
CA GLU A 802 23.43 17.59 -11.70
C GLU A 802 22.54 18.17 -10.57
N MET A 803 21.26 18.34 -10.84
CA MET A 803 20.24 18.77 -9.87
C MET A 803 20.06 17.69 -8.78
N SER A 804 19.95 18.11 -7.52
CA SER A 804 19.40 17.27 -6.44
C SER A 804 17.89 17.44 -6.30
N TYR A 805 17.23 16.59 -5.51
CA TYR A 805 15.80 16.72 -5.22
C TYR A 805 15.44 18.09 -4.62
N ASN A 806 16.18 18.53 -3.60
CA ASN A 806 15.98 19.84 -2.97
C ASN A 806 16.29 21.00 -3.92
N ASN A 807 17.18 20.81 -4.91
CA ASN A 807 17.39 21.81 -5.95
C ASN A 807 16.17 22.00 -6.86
N TYR A 808 15.43 20.93 -7.18
CA TYR A 808 14.17 21.07 -7.94
C TYR A 808 13.10 21.79 -7.10
N LEU A 809 12.94 21.41 -5.83
CA LEU A 809 11.97 22.06 -4.93
C LEU A 809 12.25 23.55 -4.72
N ASP A 810 13.49 23.91 -4.35
CA ASP A 810 13.84 25.31 -4.11
C ASP A 810 13.84 26.13 -5.41
N ALA A 811 14.17 25.54 -6.58
CA ALA A 811 14.12 26.25 -7.86
C ALA A 811 12.69 26.49 -8.34
N ASP A 812 11.79 25.52 -8.18
CA ASP A 812 10.37 25.68 -8.53
C ASP A 812 9.69 26.69 -7.60
N ALA A 813 10.01 26.67 -6.31
CA ALA A 813 9.59 27.69 -5.35
C ALA A 813 10.13 29.08 -5.73
N ALA A 814 11.42 29.23 -6.00
CA ALA A 814 12.03 30.51 -6.37
C ALA A 814 11.44 31.10 -7.66
N PHE A 815 11.33 30.25 -8.69
CA PHE A 815 10.90 30.69 -10.01
C PHE A 815 9.39 30.94 -10.08
N SER A 816 8.57 30.10 -9.43
CA SER A 816 7.13 30.38 -9.28
C SER A 816 6.89 31.66 -8.47
N THR A 817 7.69 31.93 -7.43
CA THR A 817 7.57 33.17 -6.65
C THR A 817 7.90 34.39 -7.51
N VAL A 818 8.98 34.38 -8.30
CA VAL A 818 9.38 35.56 -9.08
C VAL A 818 8.46 35.83 -10.28
N CYS A 819 7.85 34.78 -10.87
CA CYS A 819 6.93 34.92 -12.00
C CYS A 819 5.62 35.63 -11.65
N ASP A 820 5.17 35.59 -10.39
CA ASP A 820 3.96 36.28 -9.93
C ASP A 820 4.11 37.81 -9.84
N PHE A 821 5.34 38.34 -9.88
CA PHE A 821 5.59 39.79 -9.83
C PHE A 821 5.58 40.41 -11.25
N PRO A 822 4.80 41.48 -11.50
CA PRO A 822 4.77 42.14 -12.81
C PRO A 822 6.02 43.00 -13.05
N ASP A 823 6.54 43.66 -12.00
CA ASP A 823 7.74 44.50 -12.04
C ASP A 823 9.03 43.67 -12.22
N PRO A 824 10.15 44.23 -12.73
CA PRO A 824 11.44 43.53 -12.72
C PRO A 824 11.85 43.20 -11.27
N THR A 825 12.02 41.92 -10.97
CA THR A 825 12.07 41.41 -9.60
C THR A 825 13.16 40.36 -9.43
N CYS A 826 13.84 40.43 -8.29
CA CYS A 826 14.72 39.36 -7.80
C CYS A 826 14.08 38.69 -6.58
N VAL A 827 14.10 37.36 -6.57
CA VAL A 827 13.74 36.51 -5.43
C VAL A 827 14.95 35.68 -5.01
N VAL A 828 15.16 35.52 -3.71
CA VAL A 828 16.10 34.54 -3.14
C VAL A 828 15.31 33.57 -2.26
N VAL A 829 15.40 32.28 -2.54
CA VAL A 829 14.74 31.19 -1.78
C VAL A 829 15.78 30.29 -1.13
N LYS A 830 15.40 29.74 0.03
CA LYS A 830 16.08 28.62 0.68
C LYS A 830 15.05 27.78 1.43
N HIS A 831 15.04 26.47 1.21
CA HIS A 831 14.09 25.53 1.83
C HIS A 831 12.63 25.95 1.59
N THR A 832 12.30 26.16 0.31
CA THR A 832 11.00 26.56 -0.26
C THR A 832 10.39 27.89 0.21
N ASN A 833 11.10 28.68 1.03
CA ASN A 833 10.62 29.98 1.50
C ASN A 833 11.47 31.14 0.93
N PRO A 834 10.86 32.26 0.50
CA PRO A 834 11.57 33.42 -0.05
C PRO A 834 12.21 34.27 1.06
N CYS A 835 13.48 34.02 1.35
CA CYS A 835 14.24 34.76 2.37
C CYS A 835 14.62 36.20 1.96
N GLY A 836 14.47 36.55 0.68
CA GLY A 836 14.61 37.92 0.20
C GLY A 836 13.89 38.16 -1.11
N VAL A 837 13.18 39.29 -1.22
CA VAL A 837 12.47 39.70 -2.44
C VAL A 837 12.60 41.21 -2.60
N ALA A 838 12.83 41.69 -3.82
CA ALA A 838 12.74 43.12 -4.15
C ALA A 838 12.38 43.34 -5.62
N SER A 839 11.58 44.36 -5.90
CA SER A 839 11.21 44.81 -7.24
C SER A 839 11.73 46.22 -7.50
N ARG A 840 12.38 46.46 -8.65
CA ARG A 840 12.96 47.73 -9.07
C ARG A 840 12.95 47.84 -10.60
N ASP A 841 13.01 49.05 -11.12
CA ASP A 841 13.17 49.25 -12.58
C ASP A 841 14.55 48.73 -13.06
N ASP A 842 15.58 48.85 -12.21
CA ASP A 842 16.87 48.18 -12.37
C ASP A 842 16.89 46.81 -11.66
N LEU A 843 17.04 45.74 -12.43
CA LEU A 843 17.13 44.37 -11.95
C LEU A 843 18.39 44.11 -11.10
N LEU A 844 19.43 44.93 -11.27
CA LEU A 844 20.68 44.88 -10.52
C LEU A 844 20.52 45.51 -9.12
N GLU A 845 19.80 46.62 -8.99
CA GLU A 845 19.30 47.11 -7.69
C GLU A 845 18.36 46.09 -7.03
N ALA A 846 17.42 45.49 -7.78
CA ALA A 846 16.53 44.45 -7.24
C ALA A 846 17.33 43.27 -6.64
N TYR A 847 18.35 42.76 -7.35
CA TYR A 847 19.26 41.74 -6.84
C TYR A 847 19.97 42.18 -5.54
N ARG A 848 20.59 43.37 -5.55
CA ARG A 848 21.30 43.94 -4.39
C ARG A 848 20.40 44.09 -3.17
N LEU A 849 19.12 44.43 -3.35
CA LEU A 849 18.15 44.61 -2.27
C LEU A 849 17.58 43.28 -1.77
N ALA A 850 17.26 42.34 -2.66
CA ALA A 850 16.76 41.02 -2.28
C ALA A 850 17.79 40.25 -1.43
N VAL A 851 19.07 40.29 -1.79
CA VAL A 851 20.15 39.65 -0.99
C VAL A 851 20.36 40.36 0.36
N ARG A 852 20.07 41.67 0.45
CA ARG A 852 20.19 42.44 1.70
C ARG A 852 19.01 42.27 2.67
N ALA A 853 17.91 41.63 2.26
CA ALA A 853 16.78 41.35 3.14
C ALA A 853 17.15 40.36 4.25
N ASP A 854 17.77 39.22 3.90
CA ASP A 854 18.43 38.32 4.84
C ASP A 854 19.71 37.74 4.19
N PRO A 855 20.88 38.40 4.33
CA PRO A 855 22.12 37.97 3.68
C PRO A 855 22.64 36.63 4.23
N ILE A 856 22.30 36.27 5.47
CA ILE A 856 22.70 35.01 6.11
C ILE A 856 21.87 33.85 5.51
N SER A 857 20.57 34.05 5.35
CA SER A 857 19.71 33.07 4.68
C SER A 857 19.97 33.00 3.18
N ALA A 858 20.28 34.11 2.52
CA ALA A 858 20.61 34.13 1.08
C ALA A 858 21.87 33.33 0.73
N PHE A 859 22.80 33.11 1.67
CA PHE A 859 24.02 32.35 1.43
C PHE A 859 23.71 30.85 1.20
N GLY A 860 24.06 30.34 0.03
CA GLY A 860 23.70 29.00 -0.44
C GLY A 860 22.25 28.87 -0.93
N GLY A 861 21.50 29.98 -1.03
CA GLY A 861 20.16 29.98 -1.61
C GLY A 861 20.14 29.83 -3.13
N ILE A 862 18.93 29.91 -3.67
CA ILE A 862 18.64 29.98 -5.12
C ILE A 862 18.17 31.40 -5.45
N VAL A 863 18.77 32.01 -6.48
CA VAL A 863 18.41 33.34 -6.96
C VAL A 863 17.58 33.21 -8.24
N ALA A 864 16.40 33.84 -8.26
CA ALA A 864 15.47 33.80 -9.38
C ALA A 864 15.12 35.20 -9.90
N PHE A 865 15.00 35.33 -11.21
CA PHE A 865 14.65 36.56 -11.93
C PHE A 865 13.47 36.33 -12.87
N ASN A 866 12.61 37.34 -13.03
CA ASN A 866 11.49 37.33 -14.00
C ASN A 866 11.79 38.11 -15.30
N ARG A 867 13.06 38.37 -15.59
CA ARG A 867 13.59 39.06 -16.77
C ARG A 867 14.93 38.44 -17.20
N GLU A 868 15.43 38.82 -18.36
CA GLU A 868 16.75 38.37 -18.84
C GLU A 868 17.88 38.75 -17.88
N VAL A 869 18.87 37.87 -17.74
CA VAL A 869 20.14 38.21 -17.07
C VAL A 869 21.19 38.63 -18.12
N ASP A 870 21.56 39.91 -18.07
CA ASP A 870 22.55 40.53 -18.95
C ASP A 870 24.01 40.33 -18.46
N GLU A 871 24.97 41.01 -19.10
CA GLU A 871 26.39 40.93 -18.72
C GLU A 871 26.68 41.58 -17.35
N ASP A 872 26.06 42.73 -17.07
CA ASP A 872 26.35 43.52 -15.87
C ASP A 872 25.73 42.90 -14.62
N LEU A 873 24.48 42.42 -14.69
CA LEU A 873 23.85 41.64 -13.62
C LEU A 873 24.59 40.32 -13.39
N ALA A 874 25.00 39.61 -14.44
CA ALA A 874 25.83 38.41 -14.28
C ALA A 874 27.17 38.70 -13.61
N ASN A 875 27.79 39.85 -13.92
CA ASN A 875 29.04 40.30 -13.31
C ASN A 875 28.85 40.75 -11.85
N GLU A 876 27.73 41.39 -11.51
CA GLU A 876 27.35 41.71 -10.13
C GLU A 876 27.13 40.41 -9.33
N ILE A 877 26.24 39.50 -9.78
CA ILE A 877 25.97 38.20 -9.13
C ILE A 877 27.27 37.41 -8.92
N ARG A 878 28.22 37.47 -9.87
CA ARG A 878 29.53 36.81 -9.76
C ARG A 878 30.39 37.35 -8.62
N ASN A 879 30.40 38.67 -8.42
CA ASN A 879 31.35 39.36 -7.55
C ASN A 879 30.76 39.84 -6.21
N PHE A 880 29.43 39.87 -6.07
CA PHE A 880 28.74 40.41 -4.89
C PHE A 880 29.26 39.80 -3.59
N ARG A 881 29.45 40.68 -2.59
CA ARG A 881 29.93 40.32 -1.27
C ARG A 881 28.79 40.25 -0.27
N SER A 882 28.99 39.44 0.76
CA SER A 882 28.06 39.28 1.86
C SER A 882 27.90 40.61 2.58
N PRO A 883 26.68 41.20 2.64
CA PRO A 883 26.42 42.42 3.40
C PRO A 883 26.74 42.32 4.91
N THR A 884 27.01 41.11 5.41
CA THR A 884 27.40 40.83 6.80
C THR A 884 28.88 41.10 7.09
N ASP A 885 29.76 41.01 6.07
CA ASP A 885 31.23 41.12 6.25
C ASP A 885 31.97 41.91 5.16
N ASP A 886 31.35 42.17 4.01
CA ASP A 886 31.91 42.79 2.78
C ASP A 886 33.15 42.10 2.16
N GLU A 887 33.59 40.97 2.71
CA GLU A 887 34.75 40.20 2.25
C GLU A 887 34.34 38.93 1.50
N THR A 888 33.37 38.18 2.04
CA THR A 888 32.94 36.86 1.58
C THR A 888 32.10 36.98 0.32
N ARG A 889 32.50 36.31 -0.78
CA ARG A 889 31.67 36.25 -1.99
C ARG A 889 30.41 35.43 -1.73
N MET A 890 29.24 35.94 -2.11
CA MET A 890 27.98 35.19 -1.97
C MET A 890 28.04 33.87 -2.74
N PHE A 891 27.77 32.77 -2.04
CA PHE A 891 27.59 31.45 -2.62
C PHE A 891 26.11 31.23 -2.97
N TYR A 892 25.84 30.61 -4.11
CA TYR A 892 24.50 30.19 -4.55
C TYR A 892 24.59 28.79 -5.16
N GLU A 893 23.58 27.96 -4.90
CA GLU A 893 23.46 26.64 -5.55
C GLU A 893 22.98 26.78 -7.00
N ILE A 894 22.05 27.71 -7.25
CA ILE A 894 21.37 27.92 -8.53
C ILE A 894 21.12 29.42 -8.79
N VAL A 895 21.23 29.83 -10.05
CA VAL A 895 20.56 31.01 -10.60
C VAL A 895 19.58 30.56 -11.69
N ILE A 896 18.36 31.10 -11.69
CA ILE A 896 17.30 30.76 -12.66
C ILE A 896 16.64 32.02 -13.24
N ALA A 897 16.39 32.03 -14.56
CA ALA A 897 15.81 33.16 -15.29
C ALA A 897 15.01 32.69 -16.53
N PRO A 898 14.14 33.54 -17.11
CA PRO A 898 13.48 33.26 -18.40
C PRO A 898 14.42 33.25 -19.60
N SER A 899 15.55 33.94 -19.52
CA SER A 899 16.60 33.97 -20.56
C SER A 899 17.92 34.51 -20.01
N TYR A 900 19.01 34.30 -20.75
CA TYR A 900 20.31 34.90 -20.50
C TYR A 900 20.84 35.50 -21.79
N SER A 901 21.40 36.71 -21.73
CA SER A 901 22.24 37.22 -22.80
C SER A 901 23.46 36.30 -22.98
N ALA A 902 23.96 36.14 -24.20
CA ALA A 902 25.13 35.28 -24.46
C ALA A 902 26.37 35.69 -23.64
N ALA A 903 26.57 36.99 -23.42
CA ALA A 903 27.63 37.52 -22.58
C ALA A 903 27.39 37.24 -21.10
N GLY A 904 26.17 37.49 -20.59
CA GLY A 904 25.78 37.22 -19.21
C GLY A 904 25.93 35.75 -18.82
N LEU A 905 25.52 34.83 -19.70
CA LEU A 905 25.69 33.41 -19.48
C LEU A 905 27.17 33.00 -19.30
N GLU A 906 28.06 33.48 -20.17
CA GLU A 906 29.49 33.19 -20.08
C GLU A 906 30.17 33.88 -18.88
N ARG A 907 29.74 35.09 -18.48
CA ARG A 907 30.19 35.70 -17.22
C ARG A 907 29.77 34.88 -16.01
N LEU A 908 28.51 34.42 -15.97
CA LEU A 908 27.94 33.70 -14.83
C LEU A 908 28.52 32.28 -14.68
N LYS A 909 28.79 31.58 -15.79
CA LYS A 909 29.59 30.33 -15.81
C LYS A 909 30.93 30.49 -15.10
N GLY A 910 31.53 31.69 -15.19
CA GLY A 910 32.75 32.08 -14.49
C GLY A 910 32.64 32.28 -12.97
N LYS A 911 31.47 32.13 -12.33
CA LYS A 911 31.31 32.25 -10.86
C LYS A 911 31.78 31.00 -10.11
N SER A 912 31.38 29.81 -10.56
CA SER A 912 31.80 28.52 -9.98
C SER A 912 31.57 27.38 -10.98
N LYS A 913 32.34 26.29 -10.88
CA LYS A 913 32.08 25.03 -11.60
C LYS A 913 30.88 24.25 -11.05
N THR A 914 30.37 24.61 -9.88
CA THR A 914 29.24 23.92 -9.22
C THR A 914 27.89 24.59 -9.41
N LEU A 915 27.89 25.91 -9.66
CA LEU A 915 26.68 26.71 -9.82
C LEU A 915 25.85 26.19 -10.99
N ARG A 916 24.57 25.92 -10.75
CA ARG A 916 23.63 25.58 -11.83
C ARG A 916 23.02 26.85 -12.38
N ILE A 917 22.96 26.95 -13.70
CA ILE A 917 22.35 28.07 -14.41
C ILE A 917 21.19 27.48 -15.21
N LEU A 918 19.98 27.88 -14.86
CA LEU A 918 18.73 27.31 -15.40
C LEU A 918 17.97 28.35 -16.20
N GLU A 919 17.64 28.03 -17.44
CA GLU A 919 16.70 28.80 -18.26
C GLU A 919 15.35 28.11 -18.26
N ALA A 920 14.29 28.78 -17.80
CA ALA A 920 12.97 28.18 -17.65
C ALA A 920 11.87 29.15 -18.14
N LYS A 921 10.86 28.63 -18.83
CA LYS A 921 9.67 29.44 -19.17
C LYS A 921 8.76 29.56 -17.95
N ALA A 922 8.26 30.77 -17.69
CA ALA A 922 7.25 31.01 -16.65
C ALA A 922 6.08 30.01 -16.82
N ARG A 923 5.56 29.47 -15.71
CA ARG A 923 4.43 28.54 -15.78
C ARG A 923 3.15 29.32 -16.05
N ALA A 924 2.25 28.77 -16.86
CA ALA A 924 0.95 29.38 -17.10
C ALA A 924 0.16 29.55 -15.78
N PRO A 925 -0.64 30.62 -15.61
CA PRO A 925 -1.36 30.95 -14.36
C PRO A 925 -2.62 30.09 -14.17
N GLU A 926 -2.57 28.82 -14.57
CA GLU A 926 -3.72 27.93 -14.71
C GLU A 926 -3.29 26.46 -14.83
N GLY A 927 -3.99 25.57 -14.14
CA GLY A 927 -3.75 24.13 -14.20
C GLY A 927 -4.04 23.44 -12.87
N ARG A 928 -3.74 22.13 -12.82
CA ARG A 928 -3.85 21.32 -11.60
C ARG A 928 -2.55 21.33 -10.80
N GLN A 929 -2.68 21.16 -9.49
CA GLN A 929 -1.60 20.76 -8.61
C GLN A 929 -1.96 19.42 -7.98
N LEU A 930 -0.98 18.51 -7.93
CA LEU A 930 -1.09 17.20 -7.31
C LEU A 930 -0.12 17.14 -6.12
N ARG A 931 -0.63 16.81 -4.92
CA ARG A 931 0.18 16.64 -3.71
C ARG A 931 0.01 15.23 -3.16
N GLN A 932 1.10 14.48 -3.06
CA GLN A 932 1.06 13.12 -2.51
C GLN A 932 0.72 13.14 -1.01
N VAL A 933 -0.06 12.15 -0.59
CA VAL A 933 -0.35 11.81 0.81
C VAL A 933 -0.17 10.29 1.01
N ALA A 934 -0.23 9.81 2.24
CA ALA A 934 -0.17 8.37 2.51
C ALA A 934 -1.33 7.65 1.80
N GLY A 935 -1.01 6.74 0.88
CA GLY A 935 -1.98 5.98 0.09
C GLY A 935 -2.69 6.73 -1.05
N GLY A 936 -2.38 8.00 -1.33
CA GLY A 936 -3.13 8.76 -2.34
C GLY A 936 -2.53 10.10 -2.78
N TRP A 937 -3.35 10.89 -3.48
CA TRP A 937 -3.01 12.22 -3.98
C TRP A 937 -4.17 13.20 -3.76
N LEU A 938 -3.85 14.40 -3.30
CA LEU A 938 -4.75 15.54 -3.29
C LEU A 938 -4.67 16.26 -4.65
N TRP A 939 -5.82 16.61 -5.22
CA TRP A 939 -5.95 17.44 -6.42
C TRP A 939 -6.51 18.81 -6.03
N GLN A 940 -5.93 19.87 -6.57
CA GLN A 940 -6.46 21.23 -6.47
C GLN A 940 -6.12 22.03 -7.75
N GLN A 941 -6.79 23.17 -7.95
CA GLN A 941 -6.34 24.17 -8.93
C GLN A 941 -5.08 24.90 -8.42
N ALA A 942 -4.27 25.42 -9.32
CA ALA A 942 -3.13 26.27 -8.97
C ALA A 942 -3.60 27.64 -8.43
N ASP A 943 -3.02 28.09 -7.30
CA ASP A 943 -3.25 29.43 -6.76
C ASP A 943 -2.57 30.49 -7.63
N SER A 944 -3.30 31.04 -8.60
CA SER A 944 -2.82 32.02 -9.57
C SER A 944 -3.36 33.44 -9.38
N LEU A 945 -4.12 33.69 -8.30
CA LEU A 945 -4.61 35.04 -8.02
C LEU A 945 -3.44 35.97 -7.64
N THR A 946 -3.54 37.24 -8.04
CA THR A 946 -2.55 38.29 -7.77
C THR A 946 -3.25 39.59 -7.38
N PRO A 947 -2.55 40.63 -6.86
CA PRO A 947 -3.19 41.89 -6.51
C PRO A 947 -3.92 42.62 -7.65
N SER A 948 -3.67 42.27 -8.92
CA SER A 948 -4.44 42.82 -10.05
C SER A 948 -5.80 42.13 -10.28
N THR A 949 -6.05 41.00 -9.62
CA THR A 949 -7.29 40.21 -9.71
C THR A 949 -8.04 40.10 -8.37
N ILE A 950 -7.64 40.89 -7.35
CA ILE A 950 -8.18 40.86 -5.99
C ILE A 950 -8.57 42.28 -5.58
N GLU A 951 -9.73 42.48 -4.95
CA GLU A 951 -10.12 43.78 -4.39
C GLU A 951 -9.37 44.01 -3.06
N PHE A 952 -8.58 45.08 -2.97
CA PHE A 952 -7.94 45.51 -1.73
C PHE A 952 -8.79 46.61 -1.09
N LYS A 953 -9.62 46.24 -0.11
CA LYS A 953 -10.64 47.12 0.47
C LYS A 953 -10.23 47.67 1.84
N PRO A 954 -10.00 48.98 2.01
CA PRO A 954 -9.80 49.59 3.32
C PRO A 954 -11.04 49.44 4.21
N VAL A 955 -10.82 49.14 5.50
CA VAL A 955 -11.90 48.97 6.51
C VAL A 955 -11.69 49.77 7.80
N SER A 956 -10.51 50.36 8.00
CA SER A 956 -10.21 51.32 9.07
C SER A 956 -10.61 52.76 8.68
N GLU A 957 -10.66 53.66 9.67
CA GLU A 957 -10.79 55.10 9.45
C GLU A 957 -9.58 55.64 8.66
N GLN A 958 -8.37 55.27 9.10
CA GLN A 958 -7.13 55.60 8.39
C GLN A 958 -7.09 54.87 7.05
N GLN A 959 -6.95 55.62 5.95
CA GLN A 959 -6.77 55.07 4.61
C GLN A 959 -5.27 54.84 4.32
N PRO A 960 -4.90 53.81 3.54
CA PRO A 960 -3.52 53.63 3.09
C PRO A 960 -3.13 54.72 2.07
N SER A 961 -1.86 55.15 2.08
CA SER A 961 -1.29 55.92 0.98
C SER A 961 -1.10 55.04 -0.27
N GLU A 962 -0.87 55.65 -1.44
CA GLU A 962 -0.49 54.93 -2.67
C GLU A 962 0.76 54.05 -2.46
N THR A 963 1.75 54.56 -1.72
CA THR A 963 2.96 53.80 -1.36
C THR A 963 2.68 52.63 -0.43
N GLN A 964 1.85 52.81 0.60
CA GLN A 964 1.43 51.74 1.50
C GLN A 964 0.59 50.68 0.78
N LEU A 965 -0.28 51.08 -0.15
CA LEU A 965 -1.06 50.14 -0.95
C LEU A 965 -0.17 49.34 -1.90
N ALA A 966 0.82 49.98 -2.55
CA ALA A 966 1.81 49.28 -3.37
C ALA A 966 2.66 48.29 -2.56
N ASP A 967 3.10 48.69 -1.36
CA ASP A 967 3.84 47.81 -0.45
C ASP A 967 2.98 46.69 0.14
N LEU A 968 1.68 46.91 0.38
CA LEU A 968 0.72 45.86 0.73
C LEU A 968 0.52 44.86 -0.41
N CYS A 969 0.35 45.32 -1.65
CA CYS A 969 0.25 44.44 -2.82
C CYS A 969 1.53 43.61 -3.03
N PHE A 970 2.70 44.23 -2.86
CA PHE A 970 3.99 43.53 -2.89
C PHE A 970 4.12 42.51 -1.74
N ALA A 971 3.80 42.90 -0.50
CA ALA A 971 3.82 42.00 0.66
C ALA A 971 2.84 40.84 0.51
N TRP A 972 1.69 41.06 -0.15
CA TRP A 972 0.70 40.04 -0.45
C TRP A 972 1.24 38.97 -1.41
N LEU A 973 1.95 39.39 -2.47
CA LEU A 973 2.68 38.46 -3.33
C LEU A 973 3.79 37.72 -2.59
N CYS A 974 4.52 38.38 -1.68
CA CYS A 974 5.48 37.68 -0.82
C CYS A 974 4.80 36.62 0.07
N VAL A 975 3.73 36.99 0.80
CA VAL A 975 3.10 36.09 1.79
C VAL A 975 2.45 34.87 1.14
N LYS A 976 1.92 35.01 -0.09
CA LYS A 976 1.42 33.91 -0.95
C LYS A 976 2.45 32.80 -1.19
N HIS A 977 3.74 33.08 -1.09
CA HIS A 977 4.81 32.10 -1.32
C HIS A 977 5.58 31.68 -0.06
N VAL A 978 5.23 32.22 1.10
CA VAL A 978 5.76 31.80 2.42
C VAL A 978 4.89 30.66 2.98
N LYS A 979 5.49 29.69 3.69
CA LYS A 979 4.75 28.57 4.29
C LYS A 979 3.89 29.03 5.49
N SER A 980 2.69 28.48 5.62
CA SER A 980 1.66 28.93 6.57
C SER A 980 1.85 28.44 8.02
N ASN A 981 1.40 29.16 9.06
CA ASN A 981 0.85 30.52 9.00
C ASN A 981 1.95 31.51 8.62
N ALA A 982 1.68 32.37 7.64
CA ALA A 982 2.66 33.28 7.06
C ALA A 982 2.34 34.75 7.33
N ILE A 983 3.40 35.51 7.60
CA ILE A 983 3.39 36.97 7.70
C ILE A 983 4.57 37.48 6.86
N ALA A 984 4.34 38.50 6.04
CA ALA A 984 5.39 39.21 5.30
C ALA A 984 5.32 40.71 5.62
N ILE A 985 6.45 41.32 5.95
CA ILE A 985 6.59 42.76 6.17
C ILE A 985 7.46 43.33 5.05
N ALA A 986 6.97 44.35 4.37
CA ALA A 986 7.67 45.00 3.26
C ALA A 986 7.63 46.52 3.38
N LYS A 987 8.61 47.15 2.72
CA LYS A 987 8.67 48.60 2.52
C LYS A 987 9.47 48.91 1.26
N ASP A 988 9.04 49.92 0.49
CA ASP A 988 9.66 50.34 -0.77
C ASP A 988 9.86 49.15 -1.75
N ARG A 989 8.83 48.33 -1.96
CA ARG A 989 8.82 47.07 -2.73
C ARG A 989 10.02 46.14 -2.44
N ARG A 990 10.37 46.01 -1.15
CA ARG A 990 11.40 45.09 -0.64
C ARG A 990 10.89 44.37 0.61
N LEU A 991 11.07 43.06 0.68
CA LEU A 991 10.81 42.27 1.88
C LEU A 991 11.78 42.68 2.99
N LEU A 992 11.26 43.05 4.15
CA LEU A 992 12.04 43.37 5.36
C LEU A 992 12.15 42.17 6.29
N GLY A 993 11.10 41.36 6.37
CA GLY A 993 11.06 40.18 7.22
C GLY A 993 9.86 39.30 6.91
N MET A 994 10.00 38.00 7.17
CA MET A 994 8.91 37.04 7.08
C MET A 994 8.86 36.16 8.34
N GLY A 995 7.66 35.76 8.73
CA GLY A 995 7.44 34.69 9.70
C GLY A 995 6.78 33.52 8.99
N SER A 996 7.46 32.38 8.94
CA SER A 996 7.09 31.21 8.13
C SER A 996 6.82 29.98 8.98
N GLY A 997 5.82 29.17 8.57
CA GLY A 997 5.62 27.80 9.03
C GLY A 997 5.15 27.65 10.48
N GLN A 998 4.63 28.71 11.11
CA GLN A 998 4.26 28.64 12.53
C GLN A 998 2.82 28.12 12.72
N PRO A 999 2.57 27.23 13.69
CA PRO A 999 1.20 26.85 14.09
C PRO A 999 0.39 28.02 14.67
N ASN A 1000 1.03 29.06 15.19
CA ASN A 1000 0.39 30.24 15.77
C ASN A 1000 0.81 31.53 15.04
N ARG A 1001 -0.18 32.29 14.52
CA ARG A 1001 0.00 33.54 13.78
C ARG A 1001 0.75 34.62 14.54
N VAL A 1002 0.57 34.73 15.86
CA VAL A 1002 1.29 35.72 16.68
C VAL A 1002 2.81 35.49 16.62
N LYS A 1003 3.23 34.23 16.46
CA LYS A 1003 4.65 33.87 16.37
C LYS A 1003 5.22 34.14 14.99
N SER A 1004 4.41 34.03 13.93
CA SER A 1004 4.79 34.55 12.60
C SER A 1004 4.97 36.07 12.62
N VAL A 1005 4.10 36.83 13.32
CA VAL A 1005 4.28 38.28 13.47
C VAL A 1005 5.57 38.59 14.23
N GLU A 1006 5.81 37.96 15.38
CA GLU A 1006 7.02 38.20 16.17
C GLU A 1006 8.32 37.90 15.39
N ILE A 1007 8.38 36.80 14.62
CA ILE A 1007 9.55 36.47 13.77
C ILE A 1007 9.71 37.48 12.62
N ALA A 1008 8.61 37.92 11.99
CA ALA A 1008 8.67 38.91 10.92
C ALA A 1008 9.17 40.28 11.42
N LEU A 1009 8.71 40.69 12.61
CA LEU A 1009 9.17 41.91 13.30
C LEU A 1009 10.64 41.83 13.70
N GLU A 1010 11.07 40.69 14.28
CA GLU A 1010 12.49 40.44 14.62
C GLU A 1010 13.40 40.55 13.39
N LYS A 1011 12.97 39.99 12.25
CA LYS A 1011 13.69 40.06 10.99
C LYS A 1011 13.74 41.45 10.36
N ALA A 1012 12.63 42.19 10.39
CA ALA A 1012 12.58 43.57 9.90
C ALA A 1012 13.47 44.51 10.74
N GLY A 1013 13.61 44.24 12.03
CA GLY A 1013 14.44 45.02 12.95
C GLY A 1013 14.02 46.49 12.97
N SER A 1014 14.98 47.41 12.91
CA SER A 1014 14.70 48.86 12.86
C SER A 1014 14.09 49.35 11.54
N ASN A 1015 13.97 48.52 10.50
CA ASN A 1015 13.37 48.92 9.21
C ASN A 1015 11.83 48.92 9.24
N VAL A 1016 11.22 48.38 10.30
CA VAL A 1016 9.76 48.18 10.43
C VAL A 1016 8.95 49.47 10.53
N GLU A 1017 9.56 50.60 10.95
CA GLU A 1017 8.86 51.88 11.04
C GLU A 1017 8.41 52.35 9.65
N ASP A 1018 7.15 52.74 9.51
CA ASP A 1018 6.50 53.07 8.22
C ASP A 1018 6.51 51.93 7.19
N SER A 1019 6.50 50.67 7.65
CA SER A 1019 6.34 49.48 6.80
C SER A 1019 4.88 49.02 6.67
N SER A 1020 4.65 48.10 5.73
CA SER A 1020 3.36 47.47 5.44
C SER A 1020 3.45 45.95 5.68
N LEU A 1021 2.39 45.34 6.23
CA LEU A 1021 2.34 43.93 6.60
C LEU A 1021 1.21 43.19 5.88
N ALA A 1022 1.52 42.02 5.30
CA ALA A 1022 0.52 41.10 4.75
C ALA A 1022 0.46 39.79 5.57
N SER A 1023 -0.75 39.23 5.66
CA SER A 1023 -1.06 38.04 6.44
C SER A 1023 -1.84 37.03 5.58
N ASP A 1024 -1.32 35.81 5.43
CA ASP A 1024 -1.89 34.79 4.52
C ASP A 1024 -3.33 34.36 4.88
N ALA A 1025 -3.68 34.43 6.16
CA ALA A 1025 -5.04 34.29 6.67
C ALA A 1025 -5.40 35.38 7.71
N PHE A 1026 -6.64 35.37 8.18
CA PHE A 1026 -7.13 36.38 9.14
C PHE A 1026 -6.46 36.27 10.52
N PHE A 1027 -6.54 37.36 11.28
CA PHE A 1027 -6.12 37.39 12.68
C PHE A 1027 -7.25 36.86 13.58
N PRO A 1028 -7.01 35.81 14.39
CA PRO A 1028 -8.03 35.29 15.30
C PRO A 1028 -8.24 36.21 16.51
N PHE A 1029 -7.19 36.95 16.90
CA PHE A 1029 -7.19 37.92 17.98
C PHE A 1029 -6.34 39.15 17.57
N SER A 1030 -6.72 40.33 18.07
CA SER A 1030 -6.08 41.61 17.72
C SER A 1030 -5.38 42.24 18.93
N TRP A 1031 -6.11 42.34 20.05
CA TRP A 1031 -5.65 42.94 21.31
C TRP A 1031 -4.66 42.04 22.05
N ASN A 1032 -3.54 42.60 22.48
CA ASN A 1032 -2.35 41.92 23.04
C ASN A 1032 -1.74 40.81 22.14
N ASP A 1033 -2.20 40.70 20.89
CA ASP A 1033 -1.84 39.67 19.92
C ASP A 1033 -1.30 40.34 18.64
N SER A 1034 -1.49 39.69 17.49
CA SER A 1034 -0.81 39.91 16.22
C SER A 1034 -0.96 41.33 15.67
N VAL A 1035 -2.18 41.88 15.71
CA VAL A 1035 -2.47 43.22 15.19
C VAL A 1035 -1.86 44.29 16.09
N GLU A 1036 -2.12 44.23 17.40
CA GLU A 1036 -1.59 45.23 18.34
C GLU A 1036 -0.06 45.22 18.41
N LYS A 1037 0.58 44.04 18.32
CA LYS A 1037 2.05 43.92 18.23
C LYS A 1037 2.61 44.59 16.97
N ALA A 1038 2.00 44.39 15.81
CA ALA A 1038 2.43 45.03 14.56
C ALA A 1038 2.29 46.56 14.64
N CYS A 1039 1.15 47.05 15.11
CA CYS A 1039 0.88 48.48 15.32
C CYS A 1039 1.87 49.12 16.30
N GLN A 1040 2.14 48.47 17.44
CA GLN A 1040 3.09 48.94 18.45
C GLN A 1040 4.54 48.94 17.95
N ALA A 1041 4.88 48.08 16.99
CA ALA A 1041 6.20 48.00 16.39
C ALA A 1041 6.44 49.00 15.25
N GLY A 1042 5.45 49.79 14.83
CA GLY A 1042 5.64 50.85 13.82
C GLY A 1042 5.08 50.57 12.42
N VAL A 1043 4.46 49.40 12.19
CA VAL A 1043 3.71 49.08 10.96
C VAL A 1043 2.56 50.08 10.78
N LYS A 1044 2.37 50.62 9.56
CA LYS A 1044 1.33 51.63 9.26
C LYS A 1044 0.21 51.14 8.36
N ALA A 1045 0.40 50.01 7.68
CA ALA A 1045 -0.63 49.39 6.86
C ALA A 1045 -0.61 47.85 7.02
N ILE A 1046 -1.79 47.24 7.10
CA ILE A 1046 -1.98 45.79 7.32
C ILE A 1046 -3.01 45.26 6.31
N ALA A 1047 -2.69 44.16 5.61
CA ALA A 1047 -3.61 43.39 4.78
C ALA A 1047 -3.82 41.96 5.29
N HIS A 1048 -5.08 41.52 5.33
CA HIS A 1048 -5.49 40.15 5.63
C HIS A 1048 -6.77 39.81 4.82
N PRO A 1049 -7.27 38.57 4.80
CA PRO A 1049 -8.51 38.25 4.08
C PRO A 1049 -9.76 38.88 4.68
N GLY A 1050 -9.80 39.08 6.00
CA GLY A 1050 -11.06 39.14 6.76
C GLY A 1050 -11.70 37.76 6.93
N GLY A 1051 -12.97 37.74 7.33
CA GLY A 1051 -13.76 36.52 7.59
C GLY A 1051 -13.71 36.01 9.04
N SER A 1052 -13.17 36.79 9.98
CA SER A 1052 -13.19 36.44 11.41
C SER A 1052 -14.47 36.94 12.08
N MET A 1053 -15.01 36.17 13.03
CA MET A 1053 -16.05 36.67 13.96
C MET A 1053 -15.57 37.86 14.83
N ARG A 1054 -14.28 38.19 14.76
CA ARG A 1054 -13.62 39.30 15.49
C ARG A 1054 -12.90 40.29 14.56
N ASP A 1055 -13.29 40.40 13.28
CA ASP A 1055 -12.69 41.41 12.38
C ASP A 1055 -12.89 42.84 12.92
N SER A 1056 -13.95 43.10 13.71
CA SER A 1056 -14.14 44.34 14.47
C SER A 1056 -12.97 44.64 15.42
N ASP A 1057 -12.46 43.64 16.14
CA ASP A 1057 -11.34 43.81 17.08
C ASP A 1057 -10.08 44.27 16.32
N ALA A 1058 -9.92 43.86 15.05
CA ALA A 1058 -8.82 44.31 14.19
C ALA A 1058 -9.02 45.75 13.71
N VAL A 1059 -10.23 46.12 13.27
CA VAL A 1059 -10.58 47.48 12.87
C VAL A 1059 -10.38 48.46 14.04
N ASP A 1060 -10.92 48.15 15.22
CA ASP A 1060 -10.79 48.99 16.43
C ASP A 1060 -9.34 49.13 16.87
N CYS A 1061 -8.53 48.07 16.74
CA CYS A 1061 -7.10 48.10 17.05
C CYS A 1061 -6.33 49.00 16.07
N CYS A 1062 -6.54 48.83 14.77
CA CYS A 1062 -5.92 49.66 13.76
C CYS A 1062 -6.33 51.14 13.88
N ASN A 1063 -7.61 51.42 14.18
CA ASN A 1063 -8.11 52.78 14.43
C ASN A 1063 -7.43 53.43 15.64
N LYS A 1064 -7.33 52.73 16.79
CA LYS A 1064 -6.61 53.20 18.00
C LYS A 1064 -5.17 53.61 17.70
N TYR A 1065 -4.46 52.85 16.86
CA TYR A 1065 -3.06 53.10 16.51
C TYR A 1065 -2.86 53.94 15.24
N LYS A 1066 -3.93 54.35 14.56
CA LYS A 1066 -3.90 55.08 13.26
C LYS A 1066 -3.16 54.31 12.16
N VAL A 1067 -3.43 53.02 12.09
CA VAL A 1067 -2.91 52.08 11.09
C VAL A 1067 -4.00 51.81 10.06
N ALA A 1068 -3.65 51.76 8.78
CA ALA A 1068 -4.56 51.36 7.72
C ALA A 1068 -4.77 49.84 7.73
N LEU A 1069 -6.02 49.38 7.80
CA LEU A 1069 -6.40 47.97 7.69
C LEU A 1069 -7.15 47.74 6.38
N VAL A 1070 -6.72 46.71 5.65
CA VAL A 1070 -7.25 46.32 4.34
C VAL A 1070 -7.68 44.86 4.37
N THR A 1071 -8.88 44.57 3.86
CA THR A 1071 -9.39 43.21 3.65
C THR A 1071 -9.39 42.85 2.16
N THR A 1072 -9.16 41.56 1.86
CA THR A 1072 -9.06 41.07 0.47
C THR A 1072 -10.06 39.96 0.10
N ASN A 1073 -10.73 39.36 1.09
CA ASN A 1073 -11.59 38.17 0.94
C ASN A 1073 -10.91 36.95 0.28
N VAL A 1074 -9.58 36.91 0.18
CA VAL A 1074 -8.78 35.83 -0.42
C VAL A 1074 -7.73 35.34 0.58
N ARG A 1075 -7.54 34.03 0.70
CA ARG A 1075 -6.62 33.39 1.67
C ARG A 1075 -5.62 32.48 0.96
N HIS A 1076 -4.33 32.79 1.10
CA HIS A 1076 -3.23 32.08 0.41
C HIS A 1076 -2.49 31.10 1.34
N PHE A 1077 -3.18 30.07 1.83
CA PHE A 1077 -2.52 29.03 2.65
C PHE A 1077 -1.60 28.13 1.81
N LYS A 1078 -0.37 27.91 2.28
CA LYS A 1078 0.67 27.15 1.59
C LYS A 1078 1.43 26.24 2.56
N HIS A 1079 1.30 24.94 2.38
CA HIS A 1079 1.92 23.90 3.22
C HIS A 1079 2.98 23.11 2.45
#